data_AF-A0A7G7CPF4-F1
#
_entry.id   AF-A0A7G7CPF4-F1
#
_cell.length_a   1.000
_cell.length_b   1.000
_cell.length_c   1.000
_cell.angle_alpha   90.00
_cell.angle_beta   90.00
_cell.angle_gamma   90.00
#
_symmetry.space_group_name_H-M   'P 1'
#
loop_
_entity.id
_entity.type
_entity.pdbx_description
1 polymer ?
#
loop_
_entity_poly.entity_id
_entity_poly.type
_entity_poly.pdbx_seq_one_letter_code
_entity_poly.pdbx_strand_id
1 'polypeptide(L)'
;MLGWHDERTLSSVLPDKEAKALKKAFGYTTCDELLQHVPRKYVRHGLGLDLDGANEGDIVTIVSTVTSTNTRHTTARGGRNLEIFNVHLDNGVSVSFFNTPWARRSLCAGVRAMFSGKVKFFRGNVQLQHPDFFVLGAQGGATTPTPDKATGSLRALASFGELEDILYDRDWLPIYPATKQVTSWRLLGAVHRVLETLPPVPDPLDPLVTEGDVELPRIPVERDGLPRPLLSLDAAVRGAHEPGPEGPQAALTRLKFNEALAVATVMELRRADAAARVATPLVPRRDGFRAAMLATMPFELTAGQQQVVEEIGGDLEDSSPMSRLLQGEVGSGKTIVAALAMLQAVDAGSQAALLAPTEVLASQHATSLRSSLPAGVNVVLLTGSMKTAEKRQALLDIVSGEANIVVGTHSLIQDSVEFFNLSLVVVDEQHRFGVEQRDRLREKALGQLTPHLLVMTATPIPRTIAMTVFGDLAVSTLRELPGGRKPIQSSVVPDERENWVQRAWARIREEVAAGHQAFVVCPRIEGDGGVEEIAADLATGPLKGLRIGVLHGRMPNKDAVMTDFAAGDYDVLVATTVIEVGVDVPNATVMLIREAESFGVSQLHQLRGRVGRGGNASLCLFHTLAPVGSTSFNRIRDIAATSDGFELAELDLQDRQEGDVLGTAQSGTHRTLRLLNLRSDAAIIEAAHGVAAQLVVVNPDAATKLVSDLTATEQEYLDKS
;
A
#
# COMPACT_ATOMS: atom_id res chain seq x y z
N MET A 1 5.74 -6.19 -21.06
CA MET A 1 4.86 -7.39 -20.97
C MET A 1 5.75 -8.64 -20.92
N LEU A 2 6.40 -8.91 -19.78
CA LEU A 2 7.42 -9.98 -19.65
C LEU A 2 8.53 -9.90 -20.73
N GLY A 3 9.15 -8.73 -20.92
CA GLY A 3 10.20 -8.54 -21.94
C GLY A 3 9.70 -8.23 -23.36
N TRP A 4 8.40 -8.40 -23.65
CA TRP A 4 7.85 -8.06 -24.97
C TRP A 4 7.45 -6.58 -25.08
N HIS A 5 7.85 -5.97 -26.20
CA HIS A 5 7.53 -4.59 -26.60
C HIS A 5 7.12 -4.50 -28.07
N ASP A 6 6.15 -3.63 -28.35
CA ASP A 6 5.90 -3.09 -29.68
C ASP A 6 6.56 -1.71 -29.84
N GLU A 7 7.77 -1.71 -30.41
CA GLU A 7 8.61 -0.51 -30.62
C GLU A 7 8.10 0.44 -31.72
N ARG A 8 7.03 0.07 -32.44
CA ARG A 8 6.48 0.94 -33.48
C ARG A 8 6.03 2.26 -32.86
N THR A 9 6.48 3.38 -33.44
CA THR A 9 6.09 4.71 -32.95
C THR A 9 4.60 4.97 -33.22
N LEU A 10 3.93 5.68 -32.31
CA LEU A 10 2.52 6.04 -32.50
C LEU A 10 2.30 6.84 -33.78
N SER A 11 3.24 7.69 -34.18
CA SER A 11 3.19 8.46 -35.43
C SER A 11 3.28 7.60 -36.70
N SER A 12 3.79 6.37 -36.61
CA SER A 12 3.87 5.45 -37.76
C SER A 12 2.56 4.69 -38.01
N VAL A 13 1.69 4.59 -37.01
CA VAL A 13 0.44 3.81 -37.07
C VAL A 13 -0.81 4.70 -36.98
N LEU A 14 -0.73 5.80 -36.23
CA LEU A 14 -1.82 6.74 -35.99
C LEU A 14 -1.58 8.06 -36.75
N PRO A 15 -2.65 8.82 -37.07
CA PRO A 15 -2.49 10.16 -37.61
C PRO A 15 -1.67 11.07 -36.67
N ASP A 16 -0.78 11.90 -37.23
CA ASP A 16 0.13 12.78 -36.47
C ASP A 16 -0.54 13.61 -35.37
N LYS A 17 -1.75 14.11 -35.65
CA LYS A 17 -2.52 14.91 -34.69
C LYS A 17 -2.93 14.10 -33.46
N GLU A 18 -3.20 12.82 -33.65
CA GLU A 18 -3.63 11.88 -32.63
C GLU A 18 -2.42 11.43 -31.79
N ALA A 19 -1.32 11.04 -32.44
CA ALA A 19 -0.06 10.71 -31.77
C ALA A 19 0.45 11.87 -30.90
N LYS A 20 0.41 13.13 -31.40
CA LYS A 20 0.79 14.32 -30.61
C LYS A 20 -0.12 14.56 -29.40
N ALA A 21 -1.41 14.26 -29.51
CA ALA A 21 -2.35 14.43 -28.41
C ALA A 21 -2.13 13.38 -27.30
N LEU A 22 -1.89 12.12 -27.67
CA LEU A 22 -1.54 11.06 -26.73
C LEU A 22 -0.22 11.36 -26.01
N LYS A 23 0.82 11.77 -26.74
CA LYS A 23 2.08 12.21 -26.16
C LYS A 23 1.91 13.36 -25.17
N LYS A 24 1.09 14.35 -25.50
CA LYS A 24 0.84 15.51 -24.60
C LYS A 24 0.04 15.13 -23.35
N ALA A 25 -0.91 14.20 -23.47
CA ALA A 25 -1.80 13.83 -22.38
C ALA A 25 -1.21 12.81 -21.42
N PHE A 26 -0.45 11.85 -21.94
CA PHE A 26 0.03 10.69 -21.18
C PHE A 26 1.55 10.45 -21.31
N GLY A 27 2.24 11.17 -22.19
CA GLY A 27 3.67 10.94 -22.46
C GLY A 27 3.94 9.88 -23.52
N TYR A 28 2.93 9.14 -23.99
CA TYR A 28 3.10 7.99 -24.87
C TYR A 28 3.67 8.34 -26.25
N THR A 29 4.61 7.52 -26.69
CA THR A 29 5.37 7.61 -27.94
C THR A 29 5.37 6.33 -28.74
N THR A 30 5.22 5.16 -28.11
CA THR A 30 5.21 3.83 -28.75
C THR A 30 3.83 3.17 -28.69
N CYS A 31 3.61 2.17 -29.55
CA CYS A 31 2.39 1.35 -29.55
C CYS A 31 2.27 0.52 -28.27
N ASP A 32 3.39 0.02 -27.74
CA ASP A 32 3.44 -0.70 -26.46
C ASP A 32 2.86 0.12 -25.30
N GLU A 33 3.29 1.38 -25.14
CA GLU A 33 2.79 2.28 -24.09
C GLU A 33 1.28 2.49 -24.17
N LEU A 34 0.72 2.52 -25.39
CA LEU A 34 -0.72 2.64 -25.61
C LEU A 34 -1.47 1.33 -25.33
N LEU A 35 -0.92 0.17 -25.70
CA LEU A 35 -1.51 -1.14 -25.41
C LEU A 35 -1.48 -1.47 -23.90
N GLN A 36 -0.51 -0.94 -23.16
CA GLN A 36 -0.51 -1.08 -21.70
C GLN A 36 -1.51 -0.13 -21.00
N HIS A 37 -2.18 0.76 -21.75
CA HIS A 37 -3.25 1.62 -21.24
C HIS A 37 -4.59 0.86 -21.23
N VAL A 38 -4.71 -0.10 -20.31
CA VAL A 38 -5.86 -1.03 -20.25
C VAL A 38 -7.15 -0.33 -19.74
N PRO A 39 -8.35 -0.73 -20.21
CA PRO A 39 -9.61 -0.16 -19.73
C PRO A 39 -9.83 -0.34 -18.23
N ARG A 40 -10.39 0.70 -17.58
CA ARG A 40 -10.77 0.68 -16.15
C ARG A 40 -12.13 0.02 -15.89
N LYS A 41 -13.00 -0.02 -16.89
CA LYS A 41 -14.36 -0.56 -16.79
C LYS A 41 -14.80 -1.11 -18.13
N TYR A 42 -15.66 -2.12 -18.11
CA TYR A 42 -16.28 -2.69 -19.30
C TYR A 42 -17.79 -2.66 -19.14
N VAL A 43 -18.49 -2.24 -20.19
CA VAL A 43 -19.95 -2.15 -20.20
C VAL A 43 -20.49 -3.12 -21.23
N ARG A 44 -21.33 -4.05 -20.80
CA ARG A 44 -22.00 -4.98 -21.73
C ARG A 44 -23.16 -4.28 -22.43
N HIS A 45 -23.30 -4.49 -23.74
CA HIS A 45 -24.47 -3.99 -24.47
C HIS A 45 -25.77 -4.54 -23.88
N GLY A 46 -26.72 -3.65 -23.57
CA GLY A 46 -28.07 -4.01 -23.11
C GLY A 46 -28.30 -4.03 -21.59
N LEU A 47 -27.26 -3.86 -20.78
CA LEU A 47 -27.39 -3.60 -19.34
C LEU A 47 -27.12 -2.11 -19.08
N GLY A 48 -28.20 -1.36 -18.81
CA GLY A 48 -28.10 0.02 -18.38
C GLY A 48 -27.16 0.12 -17.17
N LEU A 49 -26.31 1.15 -17.16
CA LEU A 49 -25.45 1.41 -16.00
C LEU A 49 -26.30 1.65 -14.76
N ASP A 50 -26.01 0.90 -13.70
CA ASP A 50 -26.21 1.39 -12.34
C ASP A 50 -25.37 2.67 -12.17
N LEU A 51 -26.07 3.73 -11.75
CA LEU A 51 -25.49 5.02 -11.36
C LEU A 51 -24.95 4.99 -9.93
N ASP A 52 -24.95 3.82 -9.30
CA ASP A 52 -24.53 3.63 -7.92
C ASP A 52 -23.05 3.98 -7.76
N GLY A 53 -22.80 5.06 -7.02
CA GLY A 53 -21.46 5.52 -6.64
C GLY A 53 -20.88 6.67 -7.47
N ALA A 54 -21.60 7.23 -8.46
CA ALA A 54 -21.12 8.39 -9.20
C ALA A 54 -21.28 9.70 -8.38
N ASN A 55 -20.19 10.43 -8.17
CA ASN A 55 -20.20 11.71 -7.48
C ASN A 55 -20.47 12.88 -8.45
N GLU A 56 -20.93 14.00 -7.90
CA GLU A 56 -21.11 15.22 -8.71
C GLU A 56 -19.78 15.67 -9.31
N GLY A 57 -19.76 15.87 -10.64
CA GLY A 57 -18.56 16.24 -11.39
C GLY A 57 -17.85 15.10 -12.11
N ASP A 58 -18.19 13.84 -11.80
CA ASP A 58 -17.63 12.67 -12.49
C ASP A 58 -18.02 12.65 -13.97
N ILE A 59 -17.09 12.30 -14.85
CA ILE A 59 -17.39 12.07 -16.26
C ILE A 59 -17.89 10.62 -16.39
N VAL A 60 -19.17 10.47 -16.71
CA VAL A 60 -19.79 9.17 -16.94
C VAL A 60 -20.21 9.04 -18.39
N THR A 61 -20.18 7.81 -18.89
CA THR A 61 -20.70 7.47 -20.20
C THR A 61 -21.84 6.48 -20.04
N ILE A 62 -22.97 6.73 -20.70
CA ILE A 62 -24.21 5.97 -20.59
C ILE A 62 -24.69 5.64 -22.00
N VAL A 63 -25.10 4.39 -22.23
CA VAL A 63 -25.80 3.98 -23.46
C VAL A 63 -27.26 3.77 -23.12
N SER A 64 -28.15 4.51 -23.79
CA SER A 64 -29.58 4.47 -23.47
C SER A 64 -30.44 4.88 -24.67
N THR A 65 -31.70 4.46 -24.65
CA THR A 65 -32.70 4.89 -25.63
C THR A 65 -33.37 6.17 -25.15
N VAL A 66 -33.48 7.15 -26.05
CA VAL A 66 -34.21 8.38 -25.80
C VAL A 66 -35.70 8.05 -25.68
N THR A 67 -36.30 8.29 -24.51
CA THR A 67 -37.74 8.07 -24.27
C THR A 67 -38.55 9.28 -24.67
N SER A 68 -38.08 10.48 -24.33
CA SER A 68 -38.76 11.73 -24.66
C SER A 68 -37.79 12.91 -24.73
N THR A 69 -38.19 13.97 -25.40
CA THR A 69 -37.39 15.20 -25.54
C THR A 69 -38.26 16.42 -25.32
N ASN A 70 -37.74 17.43 -24.63
CA ASN A 70 -38.43 18.68 -24.33
C ASN A 70 -37.51 19.87 -24.62
N THR A 71 -38.00 20.87 -25.36
CA THR A 71 -37.27 22.10 -25.65
C THR A 71 -37.95 23.28 -24.96
N ARG A 72 -37.21 24.03 -24.15
CA ARG A 72 -37.70 25.25 -23.49
C ARG A 72 -36.82 26.44 -23.85
N HIS A 73 -37.45 27.56 -24.16
CA HIS A 73 -36.75 28.83 -24.39
C HIS A 73 -36.90 29.71 -23.14
N THR A 74 -35.81 30.31 -22.69
CA THR A 74 -35.79 31.25 -21.55
C THR A 74 -34.85 32.40 -21.83
N THR A 75 -34.96 33.49 -21.10
CA THR A 75 -34.00 34.60 -21.13
C THR A 75 -32.88 34.34 -20.11
N ALA A 76 -31.62 34.38 -20.55
CA ALA A 76 -30.44 34.30 -19.68
C ALA A 76 -30.21 35.63 -18.94
N ARG A 77 -29.45 35.61 -17.83
CA ARG A 77 -28.96 36.84 -17.16
C ARG A 77 -28.15 37.66 -18.19
N GLY A 78 -28.69 38.79 -18.62
CA GLY A 78 -28.14 39.63 -19.69
C GLY A 78 -29.01 39.78 -20.95
N GLY A 79 -30.24 39.23 -20.99
CA GLY A 79 -31.21 39.51 -22.06
C GLY A 79 -31.04 38.69 -23.34
N ARG A 80 -30.14 37.70 -23.36
CA ARG A 80 -29.98 36.76 -24.48
C ARG A 80 -31.00 35.60 -24.39
N ASN A 81 -31.55 35.20 -25.53
CA ASN A 81 -32.38 34.00 -25.63
C ASN A 81 -31.52 32.75 -25.43
N LEU A 82 -31.95 31.88 -24.51
CA LEU A 82 -31.32 30.60 -24.18
C LEU A 82 -32.29 29.46 -24.51
N GLU A 83 -31.93 28.63 -25.48
CA GLU A 83 -32.61 27.36 -25.75
C GLU A 83 -32.06 26.28 -24.80
N ILE A 84 -32.94 25.57 -24.11
CA ILE A 84 -32.61 24.41 -23.26
C ILE A 84 -33.30 23.20 -23.88
N PHE A 85 -32.53 22.28 -24.43
CA PHE A 85 -33.01 21.02 -24.99
C PHE A 85 -32.72 19.89 -24.00
N ASN A 86 -33.77 19.33 -23.40
CA ASN A 86 -33.71 18.23 -22.46
C ASN A 86 -34.11 16.93 -23.15
N VAL A 87 -33.35 15.87 -22.89
CA VAL A 87 -33.56 14.52 -23.39
C VAL A 87 -33.69 13.60 -22.18
N HIS A 88 -34.77 12.83 -22.13
CA HIS A 88 -35.01 11.84 -21.09
C HIS A 88 -34.64 10.46 -21.63
N LEU A 89 -33.93 9.71 -20.81
CA LEU A 89 -33.38 8.40 -21.13
C LEU A 89 -34.21 7.30 -20.46
N ASP A 90 -34.19 6.09 -21.03
CA ASP A 90 -34.94 4.93 -20.51
C ASP A 90 -34.49 4.48 -19.11
N ASN A 91 -33.26 4.83 -18.73
CA ASN A 91 -32.68 4.56 -17.42
C ASN A 91 -32.91 5.67 -16.38
N GLY A 92 -33.82 6.62 -16.66
CA GLY A 92 -34.18 7.71 -15.72
C GLY A 92 -33.22 8.89 -15.68
N VAL A 93 -32.11 8.85 -16.43
CA VAL A 93 -31.17 9.98 -16.54
C VAL A 93 -31.73 11.06 -17.47
N SER A 94 -31.49 12.32 -17.13
CA SER A 94 -31.78 13.44 -18.02
C SER A 94 -30.50 14.02 -18.63
N VAL A 95 -30.56 14.40 -19.89
CA VAL A 95 -29.47 15.07 -20.60
C VAL A 95 -29.96 16.44 -21.00
N SER A 96 -29.18 17.49 -20.73
CA SER A 96 -29.53 18.86 -21.12
C SER A 96 -28.47 19.51 -21.98
N PHE A 97 -28.90 20.12 -23.08
CA PHE A 97 -28.09 20.90 -23.99
C PHE A 97 -28.55 22.35 -23.99
N PHE A 98 -27.60 23.29 -23.90
CA PHE A 98 -27.90 24.71 -24.01
C PHE A 98 -27.50 25.23 -25.39
N ASN A 99 -28.42 25.89 -26.10
CA ASN A 99 -28.16 26.52 -27.40
C ASN A 99 -27.48 25.58 -28.44
N THR A 100 -27.92 24.32 -28.51
CA THR A 100 -27.34 23.30 -29.41
C THR A 100 -28.42 22.76 -30.38
N PRO A 101 -28.77 23.50 -31.46
CA PRO A 101 -29.86 23.15 -32.37
C PRO A 101 -29.67 21.83 -33.11
N TRP A 102 -28.42 21.38 -33.25
CA TRP A 102 -28.08 20.11 -33.88
C TRP A 102 -28.44 18.90 -32.99
N ALA A 103 -28.27 19.00 -31.67
CA ALA A 103 -28.65 17.92 -30.75
C ALA A 103 -30.13 17.57 -30.88
N ARG A 104 -30.97 18.58 -31.10
CA ARG A 104 -32.41 18.46 -31.33
C ARG A 104 -32.77 17.74 -32.64
N ARG A 105 -31.89 17.75 -33.64
CA ARG A 105 -32.14 17.08 -34.93
C ARG A 105 -31.77 15.60 -34.87
N SER A 106 -30.73 15.27 -34.11
CA SER A 106 -30.18 13.91 -34.05
C SER A 106 -30.76 13.06 -32.91
N LEU A 107 -31.27 13.68 -31.84
CA LEU A 107 -31.84 12.97 -30.69
C LEU A 107 -33.36 13.11 -30.67
N CYS A 108 -34.05 12.09 -31.19
CA CYS A 108 -35.51 11.96 -31.18
C CYS A 108 -35.93 10.76 -30.30
N ALA A 109 -37.19 10.71 -29.87
CA ALA A 109 -37.72 9.54 -29.17
C ALA A 109 -37.52 8.25 -29.99
N GLY A 110 -37.08 7.19 -29.32
CA GLY A 110 -36.73 5.91 -29.94
C GLY A 110 -35.30 5.81 -30.47
N VAL A 111 -34.55 6.91 -30.51
CA VAL A 111 -33.14 6.88 -30.91
C VAL A 111 -32.31 6.30 -29.76
N ARG A 112 -31.52 5.27 -30.06
CA ARG A 112 -30.52 4.75 -29.12
C ARG A 112 -29.23 5.54 -29.30
N ALA A 113 -28.70 6.09 -28.22
CA ALA A 113 -27.50 6.90 -28.27
C ALA A 113 -26.62 6.67 -27.05
N MET A 114 -25.33 6.88 -27.26
CA MET A 114 -24.35 6.95 -26.18
C MET A 114 -24.14 8.40 -25.79
N PHE A 115 -24.15 8.70 -24.50
CA PHE A 115 -23.95 10.02 -23.92
C PHE A 115 -22.77 9.99 -22.97
N SER A 116 -21.81 10.92 -23.12
CA SER A 116 -20.63 11.02 -22.27
C SER A 116 -20.46 12.45 -21.77
N GLY A 117 -20.59 12.66 -20.45
CA GLY A 117 -20.52 14.00 -19.87
C GLY A 117 -20.41 13.99 -18.36
N LYS A 118 -20.32 15.19 -17.78
CA LYS A 118 -20.23 15.36 -16.33
C LYS A 118 -21.58 15.14 -15.67
N VAL A 119 -21.60 14.33 -14.61
CA VAL A 119 -22.75 14.13 -13.72
C VAL A 119 -23.00 15.40 -12.92
N LYS A 120 -24.26 15.82 -12.89
CA LYS A 120 -24.81 16.80 -11.96
C LYS A 120 -26.09 16.27 -11.37
N PHE A 121 -26.37 16.64 -10.12
CA PHE A 121 -27.64 16.33 -9.48
C PHE A 121 -28.55 17.57 -9.56
N PHE A 122 -29.71 17.41 -10.20
CA PHE A 122 -30.72 18.47 -10.26
C PHE A 122 -32.02 17.98 -9.64
N ARG A 123 -32.41 18.59 -8.51
CA ARG A 123 -33.61 18.20 -7.73
C ARG A 123 -33.62 16.71 -7.34
N GLY A 124 -32.46 16.15 -7.01
CA GLY A 124 -32.31 14.74 -6.64
C GLY A 124 -32.20 13.77 -7.81
N ASN A 125 -32.37 14.22 -9.06
CA ASN A 125 -32.23 13.37 -10.25
C ASN A 125 -30.87 13.57 -10.93
N VAL A 126 -30.31 12.49 -11.47
CA VAL A 126 -29.06 12.52 -12.23
C VAL A 126 -29.26 13.21 -13.58
N GLN A 127 -28.38 14.16 -13.87
CA GLN A 127 -28.39 14.93 -15.11
C GLN A 127 -26.99 15.04 -15.72
N LEU A 128 -26.87 14.85 -17.03
CA LEU A 128 -25.69 15.21 -17.80
C LEU A 128 -25.90 16.55 -18.49
N GLN A 129 -25.09 17.55 -18.16
CA GLN A 129 -25.13 18.86 -18.83
C GLN A 129 -24.09 18.92 -19.94
N HIS A 130 -24.53 19.21 -21.16
CA HIS A 130 -23.72 19.24 -22.38
C HIS A 130 -22.82 18.01 -22.57
N PRO A 131 -23.34 16.78 -22.51
CA PRO A 131 -22.53 15.62 -22.84
C PRO A 131 -22.22 15.61 -24.35
N ASP A 132 -21.07 15.04 -24.68
CA ASP A 132 -20.84 14.55 -26.04
C ASP A 132 -21.78 13.35 -26.27
N PHE A 133 -22.33 13.21 -27.49
CA PHE A 133 -23.17 12.06 -27.80
C PHE A 133 -22.90 11.47 -29.18
N PHE A 134 -23.23 10.19 -29.31
CA PHE A 134 -23.15 9.41 -30.55
C PHE A 134 -24.44 8.63 -30.75
N VAL A 135 -25.07 8.78 -31.91
CA VAL A 135 -26.29 8.04 -32.26
C VAL A 135 -25.92 6.64 -32.74
N LEU A 136 -26.42 5.61 -32.06
CA LEU A 136 -26.26 4.20 -32.45
C LEU A 136 -27.34 3.85 -33.48
N GLY A 137 -26.94 3.27 -34.63
CA GLY A 137 -27.88 2.85 -35.68
C GLY A 137 -28.92 1.82 -35.20
N ALA A 138 -30.04 1.68 -35.91
CA ALA A 138 -31.05 0.65 -35.62
C ALA A 138 -30.56 -0.73 -36.09
N GLN A 139 -30.87 -1.80 -35.34
CA GLN A 139 -30.43 -3.15 -35.69
C GLN A 139 -30.99 -3.53 -37.07
N GLY A 140 -30.10 -3.81 -38.03
CA GLY A 140 -30.46 -4.45 -39.30
C GLY A 140 -30.78 -3.54 -40.49
N GLY A 141 -30.09 -2.42 -40.67
CA GLY A 141 -30.22 -1.64 -41.92
C GLY A 141 -28.97 -0.83 -42.27
N ALA A 142 -28.29 -1.23 -43.34
CA ALA A 142 -27.22 -0.43 -43.97
C ALA A 142 -27.74 0.97 -44.29
N THR A 143 -27.29 1.97 -43.53
CA THR A 143 -27.54 3.38 -43.81
C THR A 143 -26.22 4.11 -43.77
N THR A 144 -25.84 4.62 -44.94
CA THR A 144 -24.64 5.41 -45.23
C THR A 144 -24.33 6.44 -44.13
N PRO A 145 -23.05 6.64 -43.76
CA PRO A 145 -22.68 7.57 -42.69
C PRO A 145 -22.96 9.01 -43.12
N THR A 146 -23.95 9.65 -42.48
CA THR A 146 -24.12 11.11 -42.56
C THR A 146 -23.26 11.79 -41.50
N PRO A 147 -22.63 12.94 -41.81
CA PRO A 147 -21.74 13.69 -40.90
C PRO A 147 -22.42 14.29 -39.63
N ASP A 148 -23.70 13.96 -39.40
CA ASP A 148 -24.58 14.51 -38.36
C ASP A 148 -24.88 13.54 -37.20
N LYS A 149 -24.08 12.47 -37.02
CA LYS A 149 -24.28 11.45 -35.95
C LYS A 149 -23.43 11.62 -34.67
N ALA A 150 -22.46 12.55 -34.61
CA ALA A 150 -21.52 12.70 -33.48
C ALA A 150 -21.11 14.15 -33.14
N THR A 151 -20.86 14.45 -31.85
CA THR A 151 -20.35 15.75 -31.35
C THR A 151 -19.01 15.70 -30.61
N GLY A 152 -18.33 16.85 -30.58
CA GLY A 152 -17.22 17.09 -29.65
C GLY A 152 -16.05 16.11 -29.82
N SER A 153 -15.62 15.49 -28.72
CA SER A 153 -14.53 14.50 -28.74
C SER A 153 -14.85 13.25 -29.59
N LEU A 154 -16.13 12.95 -29.81
CA LEU A 154 -16.59 11.83 -30.62
C LEU A 154 -16.51 12.12 -32.13
N ARG A 155 -16.36 13.38 -32.56
CA ARG A 155 -16.01 13.70 -33.98
C ARG A 155 -14.56 13.41 -34.31
N ALA A 156 -13.66 13.54 -33.33
CA ALA A 156 -12.25 13.21 -33.52
C ALA A 156 -12.07 11.71 -33.84
N LEU A 157 -13.03 10.87 -33.44
CA LEU A 157 -13.04 9.45 -33.73
C LEU A 157 -13.21 9.10 -35.21
N ALA A 158 -13.86 9.96 -36.00
CA ALA A 158 -14.02 9.74 -37.44
C ALA A 158 -12.66 9.72 -38.17
N SER A 159 -11.57 10.14 -37.50
CA SER A 159 -10.21 10.02 -38.02
C SER A 159 -9.64 8.59 -37.97
N PHE A 160 -10.31 7.65 -37.29
CA PHE A 160 -9.85 6.26 -37.13
C PHE A 160 -10.66 5.20 -37.92
N GLY A 161 -11.69 5.58 -38.69
CA GLY A 161 -12.50 4.65 -39.51
C GLY A 161 -14.03 4.82 -39.37
N GLU A 162 -14.82 3.92 -39.96
CA GLU A 162 -16.28 3.87 -39.80
C GLU A 162 -16.65 3.29 -38.42
N LEU A 163 -16.90 4.19 -37.47
CA LEU A 163 -17.24 3.92 -36.06
C LEU A 163 -18.40 2.96 -35.81
N GLU A 164 -19.31 2.84 -36.79
CA GLU A 164 -20.44 1.95 -36.70
C GLU A 164 -19.91 0.51 -36.60
N ASP A 165 -19.02 0.05 -37.48
CA ASP A 165 -18.47 -1.31 -37.41
C ASP A 165 -17.66 -1.59 -36.12
N ILE A 166 -16.93 -0.59 -35.62
CA ILE A 166 -16.09 -0.74 -34.40
C ILE A 166 -16.94 -0.92 -33.14
N LEU A 167 -18.11 -0.27 -33.05
CA LEU A 167 -18.92 -0.22 -31.83
C LEU A 167 -20.16 -1.12 -31.89
N TYR A 168 -20.66 -1.44 -33.09
CA TYR A 168 -21.94 -2.14 -33.29
C TYR A 168 -21.84 -3.64 -33.05
N ASP A 169 -20.68 -4.25 -33.37
CA ASP A 169 -20.46 -5.70 -33.26
C ASP A 169 -19.79 -6.13 -31.94
N ARG A 170 -19.48 -5.19 -31.05
CA ARG A 170 -18.86 -5.52 -29.75
C ARG A 170 -19.93 -5.86 -28.72
N ASP A 171 -19.81 -6.99 -28.04
CA ASP A 171 -20.63 -7.32 -26.86
C ASP A 171 -20.29 -6.46 -25.64
N TRP A 172 -19.03 -6.02 -25.57
CA TRP A 172 -18.43 -5.32 -24.44
C TRP A 172 -17.73 -4.04 -24.89
N LEU A 173 -18.06 -2.94 -24.23
CA LEU A 173 -17.51 -1.62 -24.48
C LEU A 173 -16.45 -1.28 -23.42
N PRO A 174 -15.17 -1.17 -23.81
CA PRO A 174 -14.10 -0.77 -22.90
C PRO A 174 -14.16 0.74 -22.60
N ILE A 175 -14.00 1.09 -21.32
CA ILE A 175 -13.91 2.46 -20.84
C ILE A 175 -12.51 2.68 -20.27
N TYR A 176 -11.74 3.56 -20.91
CA TYR A 176 -10.37 3.90 -20.55
C TYR A 176 -10.29 5.08 -19.57
N PRO A 177 -9.24 5.13 -18.73
CA PRO A 177 -8.87 6.34 -18.00
C PRO A 177 -8.66 7.54 -18.94
N ALA A 178 -9.53 8.55 -18.85
CA ALA A 178 -9.52 9.71 -19.74
C ALA A 178 -8.90 10.96 -19.09
N THR A 179 -8.39 11.88 -19.90
CA THR A 179 -8.00 13.24 -19.49
C THR A 179 -8.93 14.28 -20.10
N LYS A 180 -8.77 15.55 -19.72
CA LYS A 180 -9.51 16.67 -20.34
C LYS A 180 -9.25 16.79 -21.86
N GLN A 181 -8.11 16.30 -22.37
CA GLN A 181 -7.69 16.45 -23.77
C GLN A 181 -7.88 15.17 -24.60
N VAL A 182 -7.85 14.00 -23.96
CA VAL A 182 -7.99 12.70 -24.60
C VAL A 182 -9.09 11.92 -23.88
N THR A 183 -10.18 11.65 -24.59
CA THR A 183 -11.33 10.91 -24.07
C THR A 183 -11.15 9.40 -24.22
N SER A 184 -11.92 8.63 -23.45
CA SER A 184 -11.91 7.16 -23.52
C SER A 184 -12.11 6.63 -24.94
N TRP A 185 -12.94 7.32 -25.73
CA TRP A 185 -13.21 6.92 -27.10
C TRP A 185 -12.02 7.14 -28.00
N ARG A 186 -11.37 8.29 -27.86
CA ARG A 186 -10.15 8.60 -28.61
C ARG A 186 -9.07 7.54 -28.38
N LEU A 187 -8.98 7.04 -27.14
CA LEU A 187 -8.14 5.89 -26.79
C LEU A 187 -8.63 4.60 -27.46
N LEU A 188 -9.93 4.30 -27.39
CA LEU A 188 -10.54 3.13 -28.06
C LEU A 188 -10.20 3.08 -29.55
N GLY A 189 -10.40 4.18 -30.28
CA GLY A 189 -10.10 4.25 -31.72
C GLY A 189 -8.61 4.13 -32.03
N ALA A 190 -7.75 4.76 -31.21
CA ALA A 190 -6.30 4.64 -31.36
C ALA A 190 -5.82 3.20 -31.10
N VAL A 191 -6.31 2.56 -30.03
CA VAL A 191 -5.99 1.17 -29.68
C VAL A 191 -6.47 0.22 -30.77
N HIS A 192 -7.71 0.36 -31.24
CA HIS A 192 -8.25 -0.46 -32.33
C HIS A 192 -7.34 -0.41 -33.57
N ARG A 193 -6.91 0.79 -33.97
CA ARG A 193 -6.02 0.97 -35.12
C ARG A 193 -4.64 0.33 -34.91
N VAL A 194 -4.12 0.38 -33.70
CA VAL A 194 -2.88 -0.33 -33.34
C VAL A 194 -3.09 -1.84 -33.46
N LEU A 195 -4.18 -2.38 -32.93
CA LEU A 195 -4.50 -3.82 -32.94
C LEU A 195 -4.75 -4.39 -34.34
N GLU A 196 -5.37 -3.62 -35.25
CA GLU A 196 -5.58 -4.01 -36.65
C GLU A 196 -4.26 -4.30 -37.38
N THR A 197 -3.22 -3.53 -37.05
CA THR A 197 -1.90 -3.65 -37.69
C THR A 197 -0.90 -4.41 -36.84
N LEU A 198 -1.30 -4.87 -35.64
CA LEU A 198 -0.45 -5.57 -34.71
C LEU A 198 -0.27 -7.02 -35.20
N PRO A 199 0.96 -7.47 -35.51
CA PRO A 199 1.22 -8.88 -35.79
C PRO A 199 0.88 -9.76 -34.57
N PRO A 200 0.72 -11.08 -34.74
CA PRO A 200 0.52 -11.99 -33.61
C PRO A 200 1.60 -11.76 -32.55
N VAL A 201 1.18 -11.50 -31.32
CA VAL A 201 2.08 -11.24 -30.21
C VAL A 201 2.67 -12.58 -29.73
N PRO A 202 3.99 -12.80 -29.84
CA PRO A 202 4.62 -14.01 -29.32
C PRO A 202 4.49 -14.03 -27.80
N ASP A 203 4.19 -15.19 -27.22
CA ASP A 203 4.14 -15.34 -25.77
C ASP A 203 5.55 -15.63 -25.23
N PRO A 204 6.11 -14.79 -24.34
CA PRO A 204 7.42 -15.03 -23.74
C PRO A 204 7.50 -16.32 -22.92
N LEU A 205 6.35 -16.90 -22.52
CA LEU A 205 6.30 -18.14 -21.75
C LEU A 205 6.25 -19.40 -22.63
N ASP A 206 5.90 -19.29 -23.91
CA ASP A 206 5.77 -20.46 -24.80
C ASP A 206 7.06 -21.31 -24.88
N PRO A 207 8.27 -20.72 -25.05
CA PRO A 207 9.50 -21.50 -25.07
C PRO A 207 9.74 -22.25 -23.75
N LEU A 208 9.48 -21.59 -22.62
CA LEU A 208 9.71 -22.12 -21.28
C LEU A 208 8.78 -23.29 -20.97
N VAL A 209 7.53 -23.23 -21.43
CA VAL A 209 6.58 -24.34 -21.31
C VAL A 209 6.96 -25.50 -22.22
N THR A 210 7.41 -25.21 -23.44
CA THR A 210 7.78 -26.23 -24.43
C THR A 210 9.05 -26.99 -24.02
N GLU A 211 10.02 -26.30 -23.42
CA GLU A 211 11.27 -26.87 -22.90
C GLU A 211 11.06 -27.61 -21.56
N GLY A 212 9.91 -27.42 -20.91
CA GLY A 212 9.58 -28.04 -19.63
C GLY A 212 10.15 -27.31 -18.42
N ASP A 213 10.62 -26.07 -18.60
CA ASP A 213 11.20 -25.23 -17.55
C ASP A 213 10.13 -24.75 -16.56
N VAL A 214 8.89 -24.55 -17.04
CA VAL A 214 7.76 -24.09 -16.22
C VAL A 214 6.46 -24.79 -16.59
N GLU A 215 5.64 -25.06 -15.58
CA GLU A 215 4.25 -25.49 -15.76
C GLU A 215 3.31 -24.31 -15.48
N LEU A 216 2.50 -23.91 -16.46
CA LEU A 216 1.58 -22.79 -16.26
C LEU A 216 0.37 -23.20 -15.41
N PRO A 217 0.00 -22.40 -14.40
CA PRO A 217 -1.10 -22.70 -13.51
C PRO A 217 -2.45 -22.54 -14.19
N ARG A 218 -3.47 -23.17 -13.59
CA ARG A 218 -4.87 -22.84 -13.86
C ARG A 218 -5.34 -21.84 -12.82
N ILE A 219 -5.80 -20.68 -13.26
CA ILE A 219 -6.14 -19.56 -12.37
C ILE A 219 -7.66 -19.34 -12.38
N PRO A 220 -8.31 -19.15 -11.21
CA PRO A 220 -9.71 -18.77 -11.12
C PRO A 220 -10.01 -17.50 -11.90
N VAL A 221 -11.05 -17.51 -12.74
CA VAL A 221 -11.54 -16.31 -13.42
C VAL A 221 -12.64 -15.66 -12.58
N GLU A 222 -12.50 -14.37 -12.26
CA GLU A 222 -13.38 -13.64 -11.33
C GLU A 222 -14.89 -13.80 -11.56
N ARG A 223 -15.31 -14.04 -12.82
CA ARG A 223 -16.70 -14.15 -13.21
C ARG A 223 -17.43 -15.35 -12.58
N ASP A 224 -16.75 -16.49 -12.46
CA ASP A 224 -17.33 -17.75 -11.96
C ASP A 224 -16.47 -18.45 -10.90
N GLY A 225 -15.25 -17.96 -10.65
CA GLY A 225 -14.29 -18.53 -9.71
C GLY A 225 -13.70 -19.87 -10.14
N LEU A 226 -13.94 -20.31 -11.39
CA LEU A 226 -13.49 -21.61 -11.87
C LEU A 226 -12.05 -21.52 -12.42
N PRO A 227 -11.13 -22.43 -12.02
CA PRO A 227 -9.77 -22.45 -12.55
C PRO A 227 -9.74 -22.80 -14.04
N ARG A 228 -9.09 -21.95 -14.85
CA ARG A 228 -8.93 -22.17 -16.30
C ARG A 228 -7.48 -22.02 -16.73
N PRO A 229 -7.05 -22.66 -17.84
CA PRO A 229 -5.75 -22.40 -18.44
C PRO A 229 -5.58 -20.92 -18.79
N LEU A 230 -4.35 -20.42 -18.66
CA LEU A 230 -4.01 -19.07 -19.07
C LEU A 230 -4.13 -18.91 -20.59
N LEU A 231 -4.63 -17.74 -21.01
CA LEU A 231 -4.64 -17.35 -22.43
C LEU A 231 -3.21 -17.04 -22.91
N SER A 232 -2.98 -17.16 -24.22
CA SER A 232 -1.76 -16.62 -24.83
C SER A 232 -1.70 -15.11 -24.69
N LEU A 233 -0.49 -14.54 -24.73
CA LEU A 233 -0.30 -13.10 -24.63
C LEU A 233 -1.07 -12.32 -25.71
N ASP A 234 -1.06 -12.79 -26.97
CA ASP A 234 -1.84 -12.18 -28.06
C ASP A 234 -3.34 -12.13 -27.74
N ALA A 235 -3.92 -13.25 -27.30
CA ALA A 235 -5.32 -13.32 -26.95
C ALA A 235 -5.66 -12.43 -25.74
N ALA A 236 -4.74 -12.29 -24.77
CA ALA A 236 -4.93 -11.44 -23.61
C ALA A 236 -4.85 -9.94 -23.95
N VAL A 237 -3.85 -9.52 -24.73
CA VAL A 237 -3.73 -8.12 -25.17
C VAL A 237 -4.96 -7.72 -26.00
N ARG A 238 -5.35 -8.55 -26.97
CA ARG A 238 -6.56 -8.30 -27.78
C ARG A 238 -7.81 -8.33 -26.93
N GLY A 239 -8.01 -9.36 -26.10
CA GLY A 239 -9.21 -9.54 -25.28
C GLY A 239 -9.39 -8.50 -24.18
N ALA A 240 -8.32 -7.84 -23.73
CA ALA A 240 -8.40 -6.72 -22.80
C ALA A 240 -8.94 -5.45 -23.48
N HIS A 241 -8.68 -5.24 -24.77
CA HIS A 241 -9.15 -4.04 -25.47
C HIS A 241 -10.40 -4.30 -26.33
N GLU A 242 -10.55 -5.50 -26.86
CA GLU A 242 -11.61 -5.95 -27.75
C GLU A 242 -12.20 -7.27 -27.26
N PRO A 243 -12.80 -7.28 -26.04
CA PRO A 243 -13.39 -8.48 -25.47
C PRO A 243 -14.52 -9.04 -26.34
N GLY A 244 -14.46 -10.35 -26.59
CA GLY A 244 -15.53 -11.11 -27.22
C GLY A 244 -16.71 -11.39 -26.26
N PRO A 245 -17.65 -12.26 -26.66
CA PRO A 245 -18.89 -12.52 -25.90
C PRO A 245 -18.66 -13.01 -24.46
N GLU A 246 -17.57 -13.73 -24.23
CA GLU A 246 -17.21 -14.26 -22.90
C GLU A 246 -16.82 -13.18 -21.89
N GLY A 247 -16.44 -11.99 -22.38
CA GLY A 247 -15.99 -10.86 -21.58
C GLY A 247 -14.47 -10.77 -21.41
N PRO A 248 -13.99 -9.69 -20.79
CA PRO A 248 -12.56 -9.38 -20.67
C PRO A 248 -11.85 -10.19 -19.56
N GLN A 249 -12.58 -10.91 -18.71
CA GLN A 249 -12.03 -11.39 -17.43
C GLN A 249 -10.83 -12.33 -17.62
N ALA A 250 -10.89 -13.29 -18.55
CA ALA A 250 -9.76 -14.19 -18.80
C ALA A 250 -8.52 -13.46 -19.33
N ALA A 251 -8.72 -12.44 -20.17
CA ALA A 251 -7.64 -11.58 -20.66
C ALA A 251 -7.02 -10.77 -19.53
N LEU A 252 -7.84 -10.15 -18.67
CA LEU A 252 -7.39 -9.41 -17.51
C LEU A 252 -6.64 -10.30 -16.51
N THR A 253 -7.14 -11.51 -16.23
CA THR A 253 -6.46 -12.49 -15.37
C THR A 253 -5.07 -12.83 -15.90
N ARG A 254 -4.91 -13.02 -17.22
CA ARG A 254 -3.61 -13.27 -17.85
C ARG A 254 -2.68 -12.06 -17.73
N LEU A 255 -3.16 -10.84 -17.96
CA LEU A 255 -2.33 -9.64 -17.85
C LEU A 255 -1.93 -9.35 -16.39
N LYS A 256 -2.84 -9.54 -15.42
CA LYS A 256 -2.55 -9.50 -13.99
C LYS A 256 -1.51 -10.55 -13.60
N PHE A 257 -1.62 -11.77 -14.12
CA PHE A 257 -0.63 -12.82 -13.90
C PHE A 257 0.74 -12.44 -14.44
N ASN A 258 0.83 -11.81 -15.62
CA ASN A 258 2.11 -11.36 -16.17
C ASN A 258 2.76 -10.28 -15.30
N GLU A 259 1.97 -9.34 -14.79
CA GLU A 259 2.44 -8.33 -13.86
C GLU A 259 2.92 -8.94 -12.53
N ALA A 260 2.16 -9.89 -11.97
CA ALA A 260 2.56 -10.64 -10.78
C ALA A 260 3.83 -11.48 -11.01
N LEU A 261 3.94 -12.15 -12.16
CA LEU A 261 5.09 -12.99 -12.51
C LEU A 261 6.35 -12.16 -12.72
N ALA A 262 6.23 -10.98 -13.32
CA ALA A 262 7.31 -10.01 -13.45
C ALA A 262 7.89 -9.65 -12.08
N VAL A 263 7.04 -9.21 -11.14
CA VAL A 263 7.47 -8.86 -9.78
C VAL A 263 8.04 -10.07 -9.06
N ALA A 264 7.36 -11.21 -9.09
CA ALA A 264 7.82 -12.44 -8.44
C ALA A 264 9.18 -12.90 -8.96
N THR A 265 9.43 -12.83 -10.27
CA THR A 265 10.69 -13.23 -10.89
C THR A 265 11.85 -12.33 -10.44
N VAL A 266 11.63 -11.02 -10.36
CA VAL A 266 12.63 -10.09 -9.78
C VAL A 266 12.96 -10.46 -8.34
N MET A 267 11.94 -10.76 -7.52
CA MET A 267 12.14 -11.13 -6.12
C MET A 267 12.89 -12.46 -5.95
N GLU A 268 12.56 -13.48 -6.75
CA GLU A 268 13.26 -14.77 -6.72
C GLU A 268 14.70 -14.66 -7.23
N LEU A 269 14.97 -13.84 -8.26
CA LEU A 269 16.34 -13.55 -8.70
C LEU A 269 17.15 -12.84 -7.62
N ARG A 270 16.55 -11.86 -6.91
CA ARG A 270 17.20 -11.19 -5.76
C ARG A 270 17.48 -12.17 -4.63
N ARG A 271 16.55 -13.09 -4.34
CA ARG A 271 16.74 -14.14 -3.33
C ARG A 271 17.88 -15.08 -3.72
N ALA A 272 17.97 -15.46 -5.01
CA ALA A 272 19.06 -16.28 -5.52
C ALA A 272 20.43 -15.56 -5.45
N ASP A 273 20.49 -14.27 -5.81
CA ASP A 273 21.71 -13.46 -5.66
C ASP A 273 22.14 -13.35 -4.19
N ALA A 274 21.19 -13.08 -3.28
CA ALA A 274 21.46 -13.02 -1.86
C ALA A 274 21.98 -14.36 -1.31
N ALA A 275 21.38 -15.48 -1.72
CA ALA A 275 21.79 -16.82 -1.31
C ALA A 275 23.17 -17.23 -1.88
N ALA A 276 23.59 -16.64 -3.01
CA ALA A 276 24.92 -16.87 -3.59
C ALA A 276 26.05 -16.12 -2.85
N ARG A 277 25.73 -15.16 -1.98
CA ARG A 277 26.71 -14.47 -1.14
C ARG A 277 27.17 -15.36 0.01
N VAL A 278 28.31 -15.00 0.61
CA VAL A 278 28.91 -15.76 1.71
C VAL A 278 28.74 -14.99 3.01
N ALA A 279 28.27 -15.67 4.05
CA ALA A 279 28.17 -15.20 5.42
C ALA A 279 29.05 -16.04 6.35
N THR A 280 29.34 -15.50 7.54
CA THR A 280 30.03 -16.24 8.60
C THR A 280 29.03 -17.16 9.31
N PRO A 281 29.19 -18.49 9.29
CA PRO A 281 28.32 -19.39 10.04
C PRO A 281 28.37 -19.10 11.55
N LEU A 282 27.21 -18.82 12.15
CA LEU A 282 27.07 -18.49 13.57
C LEU A 282 26.57 -19.71 14.34
N VAL A 283 27.44 -20.68 14.56
CA VAL A 283 27.11 -21.94 15.24
C VAL A 283 26.77 -21.69 16.72
N PRO A 284 25.59 -22.11 17.22
CA PRO A 284 25.22 -21.90 18.61
C PRO A 284 26.09 -22.75 19.54
N ARG A 285 26.53 -22.14 20.66
CA ARG A 285 27.24 -22.84 21.73
C ARG A 285 26.29 -23.34 22.80
N ARG A 286 26.45 -24.61 23.20
CA ARG A 286 25.64 -25.22 24.27
C ARG A 286 25.88 -24.60 25.65
N ASP A 287 27.06 -24.01 25.84
CA ASP A 287 27.53 -23.33 27.04
C ASP A 287 27.75 -21.82 26.81
N GLY A 288 27.17 -21.26 25.74
CA GLY A 288 27.27 -19.86 25.39
C GLY A 288 26.31 -18.93 26.16
N PHE A 289 26.42 -17.64 25.89
CA PHE A 289 25.55 -16.59 26.43
C PHE A 289 24.09 -16.82 26.06
N ARG A 290 23.79 -17.34 24.84
CA ARG A 290 22.41 -17.68 24.45
C ARG A 290 21.79 -18.72 25.38
N ALA A 291 22.54 -19.78 25.69
CA ALA A 291 22.09 -20.84 26.59
C ALA A 291 21.94 -20.33 28.04
N ALA A 292 22.88 -19.50 28.50
CA ALA A 292 22.80 -18.86 29.81
C ALA A 292 21.53 -18.00 29.95
N MET A 293 21.22 -17.18 28.95
CA MET A 293 20.02 -16.33 28.96
C MET A 293 18.74 -17.17 29.04
N LEU A 294 18.62 -18.23 28.23
CA LEU A 294 17.48 -19.17 28.25
C LEU A 294 17.29 -19.82 29.62
N ALA A 295 18.37 -20.12 30.34
CA ALA A 295 18.30 -20.72 31.66
C ALA A 295 17.90 -19.73 32.78
N THR A 296 18.18 -18.43 32.61
CA THR A 296 17.97 -17.40 33.65
C THR A 296 16.73 -16.54 33.44
N MET A 297 16.04 -16.68 32.30
CA MET A 297 14.89 -15.85 31.98
C MET A 297 13.76 -16.01 33.02
N PRO A 298 13.11 -14.91 33.45
CA PRO A 298 12.04 -14.96 34.45
C PRO A 298 10.69 -15.44 33.88
N PHE A 299 10.63 -15.82 32.62
CA PHE A 299 9.44 -16.30 31.91
C PHE A 299 9.82 -17.37 30.90
N GLU A 300 8.85 -18.20 30.52
CA GLU A 300 9.02 -19.18 29.44
C GLU A 300 8.67 -18.55 28.08
N LEU A 301 9.40 -18.95 27.04
CA LEU A 301 9.07 -18.58 25.68
C LEU A 301 7.79 -19.29 25.23
N THR A 302 6.94 -18.59 24.48
CA THR A 302 5.76 -19.20 23.87
C THR A 302 6.16 -20.22 22.78
N ALA A 303 5.25 -21.11 22.38
CA ALA A 303 5.54 -22.11 21.34
C ALA A 303 5.94 -21.42 20.01
N GLY A 304 5.26 -20.34 19.63
CA GLY A 304 5.62 -19.54 18.47
C GLY A 304 6.99 -18.89 18.58
N GLN A 305 7.37 -18.39 19.77
CA GLN A 305 8.71 -17.83 19.99
C GLN A 305 9.80 -18.91 19.89
N GLN A 306 9.57 -20.09 20.44
CA GLN A 306 10.51 -21.21 20.36
C GLN A 306 10.75 -21.62 18.91
N GLN A 307 9.67 -21.81 18.14
CA GLN A 307 9.75 -22.15 16.72
C GLN A 307 10.54 -21.09 15.93
N VAL A 308 10.23 -19.80 16.12
CA VAL A 308 10.93 -18.71 15.40
C VAL A 308 12.41 -18.62 15.80
N VAL A 309 12.73 -18.86 17.07
CA VAL A 309 14.13 -18.89 17.54
C VAL A 309 14.89 -20.07 16.94
N GLU A 310 14.25 -21.22 16.74
CA GLU A 310 14.84 -22.36 16.03
C GLU A 310 15.03 -22.09 14.54
N GLU A 311 14.03 -21.50 13.87
CA GLU A 311 14.12 -21.09 12.46
C GLU A 311 15.27 -20.11 12.23
N ILE A 312 15.32 -19.03 13.01
CA ILE A 312 16.41 -18.03 12.92
C ILE A 312 17.74 -18.70 13.28
N GLY A 313 17.77 -19.50 14.35
CA GLY A 313 18.98 -20.20 14.78
C GLY A 313 19.58 -21.07 13.69
N GLY A 314 18.74 -21.84 12.98
CA GLY A 314 19.16 -22.69 11.86
C GLY A 314 19.66 -21.91 10.65
N ASP A 315 18.99 -20.81 10.29
CA ASP A 315 19.45 -19.95 9.19
C ASP A 315 20.79 -19.27 9.50
N LEU A 316 21.03 -18.90 10.77
CA LEU A 316 22.28 -18.31 11.21
C LEU A 316 23.45 -19.31 11.20
N GLU A 317 23.17 -20.62 11.20
CA GLU A 317 24.21 -21.66 11.09
C GLU A 317 24.72 -21.85 9.65
N ASP A 318 24.00 -21.34 8.64
CA ASP A 318 24.37 -21.49 7.25
C ASP A 318 25.50 -20.52 6.84
N SER A 319 26.25 -20.91 5.82
CA SER A 319 27.22 -20.09 5.08
C SER A 319 26.57 -19.10 4.11
N SER A 320 25.26 -19.19 3.88
CA SER A 320 24.49 -18.21 3.12
C SER A 320 23.90 -17.14 4.06
N PRO A 321 23.86 -15.85 3.67
CA PRO A 321 23.34 -14.80 4.53
C PRO A 321 21.82 -14.93 4.69
N MET A 322 21.40 -15.14 5.94
CA MET A 322 20.00 -15.07 6.33
C MET A 322 19.43 -13.69 5.97
N SER A 323 18.26 -13.67 5.35
CA SER A 323 17.47 -12.46 5.09
C SER A 323 16.04 -12.73 5.52
N ARG A 324 15.67 -12.29 6.74
CA ARG A 324 14.40 -12.69 7.36
C ARG A 324 13.62 -11.51 7.94
N LEU A 325 12.32 -11.49 7.68
CA LEU A 325 11.34 -10.60 8.29
C LEU A 325 10.61 -11.30 9.44
N LEU A 326 10.83 -10.82 10.66
CA LEU A 326 10.10 -11.18 11.85
C LEU A 326 8.91 -10.23 12.05
N GLN A 327 7.71 -10.71 11.76
CA GLN A 327 6.48 -9.98 12.03
C GLN A 327 5.75 -10.53 13.23
N GLY A 328 5.11 -9.65 13.99
CA GLY A 328 4.24 -10.05 15.09
C GLY A 328 3.65 -8.85 15.78
N GLU A 329 2.61 -9.07 16.58
CA GLU A 329 1.88 -8.00 17.26
C GLU A 329 2.78 -7.19 18.22
N VAL A 330 2.36 -5.97 18.56
CA VAL A 330 3.05 -5.13 19.55
C VAL A 330 3.05 -5.85 20.91
N GLY A 331 4.24 -6.23 21.37
CA GLY A 331 4.41 -6.96 22.63
C GLY A 331 4.43 -8.49 22.51
N SER A 332 4.44 -9.06 21.30
CA SER A 332 4.66 -10.50 21.04
C SER A 332 6.06 -11.02 21.41
N GLY A 333 6.95 -10.16 21.92
CA GLY A 333 8.30 -10.54 22.31
C GLY A 333 9.33 -10.57 21.17
N LYS A 334 9.13 -9.82 20.07
CA LYS A 334 10.13 -9.69 18.99
C LYS A 334 11.54 -9.35 19.50
N THR A 335 11.63 -8.48 20.51
CA THR A 335 12.91 -8.08 21.12
C THR A 335 13.64 -9.25 21.78
N ILE A 336 12.94 -10.20 22.42
CA ILE A 336 13.62 -11.37 23.03
C ILE A 336 14.15 -12.32 21.96
N VAL A 337 13.39 -12.51 20.87
CA VAL A 337 13.84 -13.29 19.71
C VAL A 337 15.10 -12.67 19.09
N ALA A 338 15.10 -11.36 18.86
CA ALA A 338 16.27 -10.64 18.37
C ALA A 338 17.47 -10.71 19.33
N ALA A 339 17.24 -10.59 20.64
CA ALA A 339 18.31 -10.72 21.64
C ALA A 339 18.97 -12.11 21.60
N LEU A 340 18.19 -13.18 21.47
CA LEU A 340 18.71 -14.55 21.35
C LEU A 340 19.52 -14.75 20.05
N ALA A 341 19.08 -14.16 18.94
CA ALA A 341 19.82 -14.17 17.68
C ALA A 341 21.16 -13.40 17.80
N MET A 342 21.14 -12.21 18.43
CA MET A 342 22.37 -11.45 18.70
C MET A 342 23.33 -12.22 19.61
N LEU A 343 22.83 -12.90 20.64
CA LEU A 343 23.68 -13.73 21.50
C LEU A 343 24.31 -14.90 20.76
N GLN A 344 23.63 -15.52 19.79
CA GLN A 344 24.23 -16.54 18.94
C GLN A 344 25.39 -15.99 18.10
N ALA A 345 25.27 -14.76 17.58
CA ALA A 345 26.37 -14.09 16.88
C ALA A 345 27.57 -13.82 17.82
N VAL A 346 27.29 -13.39 19.05
CA VAL A 346 28.31 -13.16 20.09
C VAL A 346 29.00 -14.46 20.50
N ASP A 347 28.25 -15.56 20.66
CA ASP A 347 28.78 -16.88 20.97
C ASP A 347 29.76 -17.39 19.90
N ALA A 348 29.51 -17.03 18.64
CA ALA A 348 30.39 -17.28 17.49
C ALA A 348 31.58 -16.31 17.39
N GLY A 349 31.75 -15.38 18.34
CA GLY A 349 32.86 -14.41 18.36
C GLY A 349 32.69 -13.26 17.37
N SER A 350 31.46 -12.97 16.95
CA SER A 350 31.13 -11.89 16.03
C SER A 350 30.34 -10.77 16.70
N GLN A 351 30.31 -9.60 16.08
CA GLN A 351 29.51 -8.46 16.52
C GLN A 351 28.12 -8.51 15.89
N ALA A 352 27.14 -8.03 16.66
CA ALA A 352 25.80 -7.76 16.17
C ALA A 352 25.46 -6.27 16.26
N ALA A 353 24.64 -5.78 15.33
CA ALA A 353 24.14 -4.42 15.34
C ALA A 353 22.60 -4.40 15.41
N LEU A 354 22.03 -3.50 16.22
CA LEU A 354 20.60 -3.22 16.29
C LEU A 354 20.33 -1.78 15.86
N LEU A 355 19.65 -1.62 14.73
CA LEU A 355 19.23 -0.34 14.19
C LEU A 355 17.82 0.00 14.69
N ALA A 356 17.68 1.14 15.38
CA ALA A 356 16.42 1.64 15.90
C ALA A 356 16.05 3.01 15.27
N PRO A 357 14.76 3.29 15.02
CA PRO A 357 14.32 4.45 14.22
C PRO A 357 14.56 5.80 14.88
N THR A 358 14.65 5.83 16.21
CA THR A 358 14.85 7.06 16.99
C THR A 358 15.93 6.83 18.04
N GLU A 359 16.56 7.92 18.47
CA GLU A 359 17.59 7.87 19.51
C GLU A 359 17.02 7.41 20.86
N VAL A 360 15.74 7.72 21.13
CA VAL A 360 15.01 7.26 22.31
C VAL A 360 14.88 5.74 22.30
N LEU A 361 14.41 5.14 21.20
CA LEU A 361 14.32 3.69 21.10
C LEU A 361 15.69 3.02 21.13
N ALA A 362 16.70 3.59 20.48
CA ALA A 362 18.07 3.08 20.55
C ALA A 362 18.57 3.04 22.01
N SER A 363 18.34 4.12 22.77
CA SER A 363 18.73 4.21 24.18
C SER A 363 17.95 3.22 25.06
N GLN A 364 16.65 3.05 24.79
CA GLN A 364 15.80 2.09 25.50
C GLN A 364 16.25 0.65 25.23
N HIS A 365 16.50 0.29 23.97
CA HIS A 365 17.00 -1.03 23.59
C HIS A 365 18.37 -1.30 24.22
N ALA A 366 19.30 -0.34 24.17
CA ALA A 366 20.60 -0.49 24.81
C ALA A 366 20.47 -0.71 26.33
N THR A 367 19.60 0.05 27.00
CA THR A 367 19.36 -0.09 28.45
C THR A 367 18.73 -1.44 28.79
N SER A 368 17.72 -1.85 28.02
CA SER A 368 17.02 -3.13 28.19
C SER A 368 17.95 -4.34 27.94
N LEU A 369 18.78 -4.27 26.91
CA LEU A 369 19.78 -5.31 26.62
C LEU A 369 20.83 -5.38 27.74
N ARG A 370 21.36 -4.24 28.20
CA ARG A 370 22.33 -4.21 29.31
C ARG A 370 21.79 -4.81 30.60
N SER A 371 20.48 -4.70 30.87
CA SER A 371 19.87 -5.25 32.08
C SER A 371 19.43 -6.71 31.96
N SER A 372 19.18 -7.20 30.74
CA SER A 372 18.65 -8.54 30.49
C SER A 372 19.67 -9.56 30.02
N LEU A 373 20.79 -9.12 29.43
CA LEU A 373 21.81 -10.01 28.90
C LEU A 373 22.74 -10.55 30.01
N PRO A 374 23.30 -11.77 29.85
CA PRO A 374 24.27 -12.32 30.78
C PRO A 374 25.52 -11.45 30.93
N ALA A 375 26.18 -11.53 32.09
CA ALA A 375 27.45 -10.85 32.33
C ALA A 375 28.52 -11.29 31.31
N GLY A 376 29.32 -10.34 30.81
CA GLY A 376 30.36 -10.57 29.81
C GLY A 376 29.99 -10.14 28.39
N VAL A 377 28.73 -9.78 28.13
CA VAL A 377 28.29 -9.20 26.86
C VAL A 377 28.30 -7.67 26.95
N ASN A 378 29.17 -7.02 26.18
CA ASN A 378 29.28 -5.57 26.14
C ASN A 378 28.33 -4.96 25.09
N VAL A 379 27.46 -4.07 25.54
CA VAL A 379 26.47 -3.37 24.70
C VAL A 379 26.83 -1.88 24.61
N VAL A 380 27.13 -1.41 23.41
CA VAL A 380 27.51 -0.02 23.12
C VAL A 380 26.37 0.70 22.40
N LEU A 381 26.10 1.95 22.79
CA LEU A 381 25.11 2.82 22.15
C LEU A 381 25.82 3.82 21.24
N LEU A 382 25.33 3.99 20.01
CA LEU A 382 25.79 5.01 19.07
C LEU A 382 24.62 5.83 18.50
N THR A 383 24.50 7.08 18.92
CA THR A 383 23.50 8.04 18.41
C THR A 383 24.15 9.34 17.92
N GLY A 384 23.38 10.18 17.22
CA GLY A 384 23.86 11.45 16.67
C GLY A 384 24.05 12.53 17.74
N SER A 385 23.27 12.46 18.82
CA SER A 385 23.29 13.41 19.95
C SER A 385 24.41 13.19 20.99
N MET A 386 25.21 12.12 20.87
CA MET A 386 26.28 11.82 21.83
C MET A 386 27.33 12.92 21.88
N LYS A 387 27.88 13.17 23.08
CA LYS A 387 29.01 14.09 23.23
C LYS A 387 30.24 13.54 22.50
N THR A 388 31.09 14.43 21.98
CA THR A 388 32.26 14.05 21.17
C THR A 388 33.17 13.01 21.85
N ALA A 389 33.40 13.13 23.16
CA ALA A 389 34.23 12.18 23.91
C ALA A 389 33.58 10.78 23.98
N GLU A 390 32.29 10.72 24.31
CA GLU A 390 31.51 9.48 24.40
C GLU A 390 31.40 8.81 23.03
N LYS A 391 31.11 9.58 21.98
CA LYS A 391 31.05 9.09 20.59
C LYS A 391 32.39 8.51 20.15
N ARG A 392 33.50 9.17 20.47
CA ARG A 392 34.84 8.69 20.14
C ARG A 392 35.16 7.38 20.85
N GLN A 393 34.79 7.23 22.12
CA GLN A 393 34.98 5.97 22.85
C GLN A 393 34.13 4.86 22.23
N ALA A 394 32.85 5.12 21.93
CA ALA A 394 31.98 4.15 21.29
C ALA A 394 32.53 3.66 19.96
N LEU A 395 33.04 4.56 19.11
CA LEU A 395 33.67 4.19 17.83
C LEU A 395 34.94 3.34 18.03
N LEU A 396 35.73 3.63 19.06
CA LEU A 396 36.91 2.82 19.40
C LEU A 396 36.51 1.39 19.84
N ASP A 397 35.49 1.28 20.68
CA ASP A 397 34.99 -0.02 21.16
C ASP A 397 34.39 -0.86 20.02
N ILE A 398 33.76 -0.20 19.03
CA ILE A 398 33.19 -0.87 17.85
C ILE A 398 34.30 -1.42 16.95
N VAL A 399 35.30 -0.60 16.60
CA VAL A 399 36.37 -0.99 15.66
C VAL A 399 37.39 -1.94 16.29
N SER A 400 37.54 -1.93 17.61
CA SER A 400 38.43 -2.86 18.34
C SER A 400 37.80 -4.24 18.58
N GLY A 401 36.48 -4.37 18.41
CA GLY A 401 35.73 -5.59 18.72
C GLY A 401 35.34 -5.74 20.19
N GLU A 402 35.65 -4.76 21.05
CA GLU A 402 35.24 -4.74 22.46
C GLU A 402 33.72 -4.63 22.62
N ALA A 403 33.03 -4.01 21.64
CA ALA A 403 31.58 -3.98 21.59
C ALA A 403 31.03 -5.28 20.99
N ASN A 404 30.32 -6.10 21.77
CA ASN A 404 29.68 -7.32 21.26
C ASN A 404 28.37 -7.02 20.53
N ILE A 405 27.58 -6.11 21.10
CA ILE A 405 26.32 -5.64 20.51
C ILE A 405 26.35 -4.11 20.41
N VAL A 406 26.06 -3.59 19.22
CA VAL A 406 26.02 -2.16 18.95
C VAL A 406 24.59 -1.74 18.67
N VAL A 407 24.03 -0.87 19.50
CA VAL A 407 22.68 -0.32 19.31
C VAL A 407 22.80 1.10 18.82
N GLY A 408 22.03 1.50 17.81
CA GLY A 408 22.11 2.86 17.31
C GLY A 408 21.02 3.22 16.32
N THR A 409 21.07 4.47 15.87
CA THR A 409 20.18 4.99 14.81
C THR A 409 20.89 4.91 13.46
N HIS A 410 20.38 5.64 12.46
CA HIS A 410 21.05 5.88 11.17
C HIS A 410 22.54 6.26 11.27
N SER A 411 23.01 6.69 12.45
CA SER A 411 24.42 6.91 12.75
C SER A 411 25.29 5.66 12.51
N LEU A 412 24.77 4.45 12.68
CA LEU A 412 25.49 3.18 12.43
C LEU A 412 25.85 2.98 10.95
N ILE A 413 25.13 3.64 10.04
CA ILE A 413 25.25 3.47 8.59
C ILE A 413 26.26 4.48 8.00
N GLN A 414 26.69 5.47 8.78
CA GLN A 414 27.63 6.49 8.32
C GLN A 414 28.99 5.88 7.98
N ASP A 415 29.68 6.42 6.97
CA ASP A 415 30.99 5.95 6.51
C ASP A 415 32.06 5.90 7.62
N SER A 416 31.91 6.75 8.64
CA SER A 416 32.83 6.80 9.79
C SER A 416 32.74 5.64 10.77
N VAL A 417 31.76 4.74 10.63
CA VAL A 417 31.56 3.58 11.52
C VAL A 417 32.10 2.33 10.85
N GLU A 418 33.20 1.80 11.37
CA GLU A 418 33.80 0.54 10.93
C GLU A 418 33.70 -0.50 12.04
N PHE A 419 33.19 -1.69 11.71
CA PHE A 419 33.06 -2.80 12.64
C PHE A 419 34.29 -3.71 12.57
N PHE A 420 34.66 -4.31 13.70
CA PHE A 420 35.70 -5.33 13.74
C PHE A 420 35.27 -6.64 13.08
N ASN A 421 34.04 -7.11 13.35
CA ASN A 421 33.52 -8.35 12.74
C ASN A 421 31.98 -8.39 12.78
N LEU A 422 31.32 -7.56 11.98
CA LEU A 422 29.85 -7.53 11.92
C LEU A 422 29.32 -8.75 11.16
N SER A 423 28.55 -9.60 11.85
CA SER A 423 27.94 -10.79 11.23
C SER A 423 26.42 -10.84 11.34
N LEU A 424 25.77 -10.05 12.20
CA LEU A 424 24.32 -9.96 12.28
C LEU A 424 23.86 -8.50 12.38
N VAL A 425 22.89 -8.12 11.57
CA VAL A 425 22.18 -6.85 11.64
C VAL A 425 20.72 -7.10 11.94
N VAL A 426 20.23 -6.46 13.00
CA VAL A 426 18.82 -6.43 13.37
C VAL A 426 18.29 -5.03 13.09
N VAL A 427 17.16 -4.92 12.38
CA VAL A 427 16.49 -3.65 12.09
C VAL A 427 15.11 -3.65 12.75
N ASP A 428 14.83 -2.70 13.64
CA ASP A 428 13.53 -2.55 14.30
C ASP A 428 12.68 -1.46 13.61
N GLU A 429 11.37 -1.72 13.48
CA GLU A 429 10.39 -0.86 12.83
C GLU A 429 10.77 -0.42 11.40
N GLN A 430 10.85 -1.41 10.51
CA GLN A 430 11.31 -1.30 9.12
C GLN A 430 10.71 -0.14 8.31
N HIS A 431 9.44 0.23 8.53
CA HIS A 431 8.71 1.18 7.69
C HIS A 431 9.25 2.62 7.72
N ARG A 432 10.30 2.92 8.50
CA ARG A 432 11.01 4.21 8.50
C ARG A 432 12.41 4.17 7.89
N PHE A 433 12.90 2.99 7.51
CA PHE A 433 14.24 2.78 6.96
C PHE A 433 14.13 2.29 5.52
N GLY A 434 14.62 3.09 4.57
CA GLY A 434 14.60 2.75 3.15
C GLY A 434 15.50 1.55 2.82
N VAL A 435 15.28 0.91 1.68
CA VAL A 435 16.03 -0.28 1.24
C VAL A 435 17.53 0.01 1.09
N GLU A 436 17.92 1.18 0.58
CA GLU A 436 19.33 1.60 0.47
C GLU A 436 20.11 1.58 1.80
N GLN A 437 19.41 1.83 2.91
CA GLN A 437 20.03 1.84 4.23
C GLN A 437 20.34 0.41 4.71
N ARG A 438 19.55 -0.57 4.29
CA ARG A 438 19.78 -2.00 4.55
C ARG A 438 21.03 -2.49 3.80
N ASP A 439 21.17 -2.09 2.55
CA ASP A 439 22.31 -2.51 1.72
C ASP A 439 23.62 -1.92 2.18
N ARG A 440 23.64 -0.64 2.60
CA ARG A 440 24.84 -0.03 3.20
C ARG A 440 25.31 -0.73 4.48
N LEU A 441 24.40 -1.31 5.26
CA LEU A 441 24.79 -2.12 6.42
C LEU A 441 25.34 -3.49 6.02
N ARG A 442 24.86 -4.06 4.92
CA ARG A 442 25.45 -5.28 4.34
C ARG A 442 26.87 -5.05 3.82
N GLU A 443 27.14 -3.86 3.28
CA GLU A 443 28.46 -3.45 2.79
C GLU A 443 29.48 -3.16 3.91
N LYS A 444 29.03 -3.04 5.17
CA LYS A 444 29.92 -2.75 6.31
C LYS A 444 30.63 -3.99 6.89
N ALA A 445 30.31 -5.18 6.43
CA ALA A 445 31.03 -6.38 6.82
C ALA A 445 32.44 -6.42 6.19
N LEU A 446 33.35 -7.17 6.82
CA LEU A 446 34.73 -7.27 6.35
C LEU A 446 34.83 -8.10 5.06
N GLY A 447 35.53 -7.54 4.06
CA GLY A 447 35.92 -8.26 2.86
C GLY A 447 34.75 -8.57 1.93
N GLN A 448 34.57 -9.85 1.58
CA GLN A 448 33.50 -10.34 0.71
C GLN A 448 32.31 -10.94 1.49
N LEU A 449 32.34 -10.84 2.83
CA LEU A 449 31.29 -11.40 3.67
C LEU A 449 30.07 -10.48 3.70
N THR A 450 28.89 -11.08 3.78
CA THR A 450 27.61 -10.39 3.97
C THR A 450 27.05 -10.77 5.34
N PRO A 451 26.68 -9.81 6.20
CA PRO A 451 26.09 -10.12 7.49
C PRO A 451 24.67 -10.68 7.32
N HIS A 452 24.26 -11.55 8.23
CA HIS A 452 22.87 -11.97 8.36
C HIS A 452 21.99 -10.75 8.67
N LEU A 453 20.78 -10.70 8.11
CA LEU A 453 19.82 -9.62 8.28
C LEU A 453 18.51 -10.14 8.87
N LEU A 454 18.17 -9.62 10.05
CA LEU A 454 16.87 -9.82 10.70
C LEU A 454 16.13 -8.49 10.74
N VAL A 455 14.99 -8.41 10.07
CA VAL A 455 14.14 -7.21 10.09
C VAL A 455 12.91 -7.48 10.94
N MET A 456 12.51 -6.52 11.77
CA MET A 456 11.35 -6.64 12.64
C MET A 456 10.29 -5.59 12.29
N THR A 457 9.03 -6.01 12.32
CA THR A 457 7.88 -5.11 12.19
C THR A 457 6.85 -5.38 13.27
N ALA A 458 6.30 -4.30 13.85
CA ALA A 458 5.21 -4.41 14.81
C ALA A 458 3.82 -4.44 14.18
N THR A 459 3.70 -3.99 12.94
CA THR A 459 2.49 -4.13 12.13
C THR A 459 2.64 -5.35 11.25
N PRO A 460 1.81 -6.40 11.45
CA PRO A 460 1.75 -7.51 10.51
C PRO A 460 1.54 -7.00 9.10
N ILE A 461 2.21 -7.61 8.12
CA ILE A 461 2.11 -7.22 6.72
C ILE A 461 1.24 -8.28 6.03
N PRO A 462 0.23 -7.90 5.23
CA PRO A 462 -0.55 -8.87 4.48
C PRO A 462 0.38 -9.72 3.60
N ARG A 463 0.09 -11.02 3.50
CA ARG A 463 0.97 -11.98 2.81
C ARG A 463 1.29 -11.54 1.38
N THR A 464 0.32 -10.97 0.67
CA THR A 464 0.49 -10.53 -0.73
C THR A 464 1.43 -9.33 -0.86
N ILE A 465 1.46 -8.42 0.12
CA ILE A 465 2.46 -7.35 0.19
C ILE A 465 3.83 -7.95 0.54
N ALA A 466 3.87 -8.86 1.53
CA ALA A 466 5.12 -9.51 1.93
C ALA A 466 5.78 -10.27 0.76
N MET A 467 5.00 -10.93 -0.08
CA MET A 467 5.49 -11.66 -1.26
C MET A 467 5.97 -10.73 -2.39
N THR A 468 5.29 -9.60 -2.61
CA THR A 468 5.59 -8.70 -3.73
C THR A 468 6.67 -7.66 -3.41
N VAL A 469 6.64 -7.05 -2.22
CA VAL A 469 7.53 -5.93 -1.83
C VAL A 469 8.72 -6.42 -1.03
N PHE A 470 8.49 -7.39 -0.15
CA PHE A 470 9.51 -7.95 0.74
C PHE A 470 9.86 -9.38 0.36
N GLY A 471 9.62 -9.74 -0.90
CA GLY A 471 9.75 -11.11 -1.40
C GLY A 471 11.18 -11.66 -1.33
N ASP A 472 12.19 -10.80 -1.20
CA ASP A 472 13.57 -11.18 -0.92
C ASP A 472 13.77 -11.76 0.49
N LEU A 473 12.84 -11.52 1.41
CA LEU A 473 12.91 -11.92 2.82
C LEU A 473 12.11 -13.20 3.09
N ALA A 474 12.70 -14.15 3.82
CA ALA A 474 11.95 -15.21 4.48
C ALA A 474 11.07 -14.61 5.58
N VAL A 475 9.85 -15.11 5.80
CA VAL A 475 8.92 -14.51 6.77
C VAL A 475 8.69 -15.44 7.96
N SER A 476 9.02 -14.98 9.17
CA SER A 476 8.63 -15.61 10.44
C SER A 476 7.52 -14.81 11.10
N THR A 477 6.54 -15.50 11.67
CA THR A 477 5.32 -14.88 12.19
C THR A 477 5.07 -15.26 13.66
N LEU A 478 5.01 -14.26 14.54
CA LEU A 478 4.65 -14.38 15.95
C LEU A 478 3.22 -13.89 16.20
N ARG A 479 2.28 -14.84 16.31
CA ARG A 479 0.86 -14.56 16.64
C ARG A 479 0.57 -14.57 18.14
N GLU A 480 1.36 -15.31 18.91
CA GLU A 480 1.11 -15.51 20.34
C GLU A 480 1.60 -14.31 21.16
N LEU A 481 0.78 -13.86 22.12
CA LEU A 481 1.14 -12.84 23.09
C LEU A 481 1.67 -13.50 24.39
N PRO A 482 2.86 -13.12 24.89
CA PRO A 482 3.40 -13.63 26.15
C PRO A 482 2.51 -13.30 27.37
N GLY A 483 2.49 -14.20 28.35
CA GLY A 483 2.10 -13.88 29.73
C GLY A 483 0.60 -13.63 30.00
N GLY A 484 -0.33 -14.16 29.20
CA GLY A 484 -1.77 -14.02 29.49
C GLY A 484 -2.26 -12.57 29.52
N ARG A 485 -1.60 -11.69 28.74
CA ARG A 485 -1.92 -10.27 28.62
C ARG A 485 -3.42 -10.08 28.39
N LYS A 486 -4.06 -9.28 29.23
CA LYS A 486 -5.48 -8.97 29.05
C LYS A 486 -5.65 -8.14 27.77
N PRO A 487 -6.59 -8.50 26.88
CA PRO A 487 -6.81 -7.76 25.65
C PRO A 487 -7.22 -6.32 25.97
N ILE A 488 -6.73 -5.38 25.15
CA ILE A 488 -7.08 -3.96 25.27
C ILE A 488 -8.53 -3.80 24.79
N GLN A 489 -9.41 -3.41 25.69
CA GLN A 489 -10.80 -3.13 25.32
C GLN A 489 -10.83 -1.88 24.44
N SER A 490 -11.50 -1.97 23.31
CA SER A 490 -11.57 -0.88 22.33
C SER A 490 -13.02 -0.42 22.17
N SER A 491 -13.24 0.88 22.04
CA SER A 491 -14.58 1.45 21.84
C SER A 491 -14.52 2.71 21.00
N VAL A 492 -15.50 2.88 20.10
CA VAL A 492 -15.66 4.10 19.31
C VAL A 492 -16.50 5.11 20.06
N VAL A 493 -16.06 6.37 20.06
CA VAL A 493 -16.72 7.50 20.72
C VAL A 493 -17.09 8.53 19.64
N PRO A 494 -18.30 8.48 19.07
CA PRO A 494 -18.74 9.46 18.08
C PRO A 494 -18.98 10.82 18.76
N ASP A 495 -18.46 11.90 18.17
CA ASP A 495 -18.57 13.26 18.71
C ASP A 495 -20.04 13.73 18.80
N GLU A 496 -20.87 13.32 17.84
CA GLU A 496 -22.33 13.57 17.83
C GLU A 496 -23.06 13.03 19.08
N ARG A 497 -22.43 12.11 19.84
CA ARG A 497 -22.97 11.55 21.09
C ARG A 497 -22.29 12.17 22.30
N GLU A 498 -22.70 13.37 22.69
CA GLU A 498 -22.12 14.13 23.81
C GLU A 498 -21.96 13.32 25.11
N ASN A 499 -22.98 12.52 25.49
CA ASN A 499 -22.93 11.69 26.69
C ASN A 499 -21.78 10.67 26.67
N TRP A 500 -21.42 10.16 25.49
CA TRP A 500 -20.33 9.18 25.32
C TRP A 500 -18.97 9.88 25.44
N VAL A 501 -18.84 11.09 24.88
CA VAL A 501 -17.65 11.93 25.02
C VAL A 501 -17.42 12.29 26.48
N GLN A 502 -18.46 12.73 27.20
CA GLN A 502 -18.37 13.02 28.63
C GLN A 502 -17.98 11.77 29.44
N ARG A 503 -18.56 10.61 29.11
CA ARG A 503 -18.20 9.34 29.77
C ARG A 503 -16.74 8.96 29.52
N ALA A 504 -16.21 9.18 28.32
CA ALA A 504 -14.81 8.92 27.97
C ALA A 504 -13.86 9.75 28.86
N TRP A 505 -14.12 11.05 29.04
CA TRP A 505 -13.32 11.89 29.93
C TRP A 505 -13.45 11.49 31.41
N ALA A 506 -14.67 11.17 31.87
CA ALA A 506 -14.87 10.66 33.23
C ALA A 506 -14.08 9.36 33.47
N ARG A 507 -13.99 8.49 32.46
CA ARG A 507 -13.24 7.23 32.54
C ARG A 507 -11.73 7.48 32.71
N ILE A 508 -11.17 8.46 32.01
CA ILE A 508 -9.76 8.87 32.21
C ILE A 508 -9.54 9.32 33.66
N ARG A 509 -10.44 10.13 34.23
CA ARG A 509 -10.32 10.57 35.63
C ARG A 509 -10.37 9.43 36.63
N GLU A 510 -11.25 8.44 36.41
CA GLU A 510 -11.36 7.24 37.26
C GLU A 510 -10.04 6.46 37.31
N GLU A 511 -9.41 6.25 36.13
CA GLU A 511 -8.14 5.53 36.02
C GLU A 511 -6.98 6.31 36.65
N VAL A 512 -6.93 7.63 36.44
CA VAL A 512 -5.94 8.48 37.10
C VAL A 512 -6.13 8.50 38.62
N ALA A 513 -7.37 8.55 39.11
CA ALA A 513 -7.65 8.47 40.54
C ALA A 513 -7.27 7.11 41.16
N ALA A 514 -7.24 6.04 40.35
CA ALA A 514 -6.73 4.73 40.74
C ALA A 514 -5.19 4.64 40.72
N GLY A 515 -4.49 5.73 40.37
CA GLY A 515 -3.03 5.80 40.31
C GLY A 515 -2.42 5.47 38.94
N HIS A 516 -3.25 5.34 37.90
CA HIS A 516 -2.78 5.08 36.53
C HIS A 516 -2.59 6.37 35.73
N GLN A 517 -2.12 6.23 34.49
CA GLN A 517 -1.87 7.35 33.58
C GLN A 517 -2.62 7.16 32.26
N ALA A 518 -2.82 8.26 31.53
CA ALA A 518 -3.55 8.25 30.26
C ALA A 518 -2.84 9.01 29.14
N PHE A 519 -2.99 8.52 27.91
CA PHE A 519 -2.60 9.22 26.69
C PHE A 519 -3.83 9.84 26.01
N VAL A 520 -3.68 11.05 25.49
CA VAL A 520 -4.64 11.70 24.59
C VAL A 520 -3.90 12.09 23.32
N VAL A 521 -4.29 11.51 22.18
CA VAL A 521 -3.58 11.70 20.90
C VAL A 521 -4.40 12.58 19.96
N CYS A 522 -3.79 13.63 19.42
CA CYS A 522 -4.40 14.55 18.46
C CYS A 522 -3.69 14.47 17.10
N PRO A 523 -4.41 14.68 15.98
CA PRO A 523 -3.83 14.56 14.64
C PRO A 523 -2.90 15.71 14.26
N ARG A 524 -3.00 16.86 14.93
CA ARG A 524 -2.32 18.11 14.56
C ARG A 524 -1.71 18.83 15.75
N ILE A 525 -0.72 19.68 15.48
CA ILE A 525 0.01 20.45 16.52
C ILE A 525 -0.75 21.74 16.87
N GLU A 526 -1.05 22.55 15.86
CA GLU A 526 -1.66 23.88 15.96
C GLU A 526 -2.99 23.93 15.20
N GLY A 527 -3.84 24.91 15.56
CA GLY A 527 -5.18 25.10 14.99
C GLY A 527 -6.25 24.23 15.67
N ASP A 528 -7.49 24.39 15.22
CA ASP A 528 -8.68 23.71 15.79
C ASP A 528 -8.46 22.18 15.92
N GLY A 529 -8.52 21.67 17.15
CA GLY A 529 -8.25 20.26 17.47
C GLY A 529 -6.76 19.91 17.65
N GLY A 530 -5.89 20.91 17.76
CA GLY A 530 -4.46 20.75 17.98
C GLY A 530 -4.09 20.38 19.41
N VAL A 531 -2.90 19.78 19.59
CA VAL A 531 -2.41 19.33 20.90
C VAL A 531 -2.39 20.45 21.95
N GLU A 532 -1.93 21.64 21.59
CA GLU A 532 -1.81 22.76 22.55
C GLU A 532 -3.18 23.27 23.03
N GLU A 533 -4.12 23.41 22.10
CA GLU A 533 -5.50 23.85 22.39
C GLU A 533 -6.22 22.80 23.23
N ILE A 534 -6.20 21.53 22.80
CA ILE A 534 -6.84 20.44 23.53
C ILE A 534 -6.25 20.30 24.93
N ALA A 535 -4.94 20.45 25.11
CA ALA A 535 -4.35 20.41 26.45
C ALA A 535 -4.85 21.55 27.35
N ALA A 536 -4.99 22.76 26.82
CA ALA A 536 -5.53 23.91 27.57
C ALA A 536 -7.01 23.73 27.93
N ASP A 537 -7.81 23.22 27.00
CA ASP A 537 -9.22 22.93 27.19
C ASP A 537 -9.44 21.82 28.23
N LEU A 538 -8.63 20.76 28.16
CA LEU A 538 -8.70 19.66 29.13
C LEU A 538 -8.29 20.12 30.53
N ALA A 539 -7.27 20.99 30.64
CA ALA A 539 -6.78 21.52 31.91
C ALA A 539 -7.83 22.41 32.62
N THR A 540 -8.63 23.15 31.86
CA THR A 540 -9.67 24.05 32.41
C THR A 540 -11.05 23.39 32.50
N GLY A 541 -11.30 22.37 31.68
CA GLY A 541 -12.57 21.66 31.56
C GLY A 541 -12.57 20.29 32.25
N PRO A 542 -12.76 19.18 31.50
CA PRO A 542 -13.11 17.88 32.07
C PRO A 542 -11.98 17.26 32.92
N LEU A 543 -10.71 17.58 32.64
CA LEU A 543 -9.56 17.03 33.37
C LEU A 543 -8.98 18.03 34.39
N LYS A 544 -9.76 19.06 34.76
CA LYS A 544 -9.37 20.04 35.77
C LYS A 544 -8.88 19.37 37.05
N GLY A 545 -7.70 19.81 37.50
CA GLY A 545 -7.01 19.34 38.71
C GLY A 545 -6.01 18.19 38.47
N LEU A 546 -5.88 17.68 37.24
CA LEU A 546 -4.85 16.70 36.88
C LEU A 546 -3.60 17.38 36.33
N ARG A 547 -2.45 16.71 36.44
CA ARG A 547 -1.17 17.15 35.89
C ARG A 547 -1.10 16.74 34.41
N ILE A 548 -1.29 17.70 33.51
CA ILE A 548 -1.32 17.46 32.07
C ILE A 548 0.02 17.85 31.45
N GLY A 549 0.66 16.92 30.75
CA GLY A 549 1.84 17.15 29.92
C GLY A 549 1.47 17.31 28.45
N VAL A 550 2.31 18.00 27.68
CA VAL A 550 2.15 18.22 26.24
C VAL A 550 3.36 17.68 25.49
N LEU A 551 3.14 16.94 24.40
CA LEU A 551 4.22 16.41 23.55
C LEU A 551 3.90 16.51 22.05
N HIS A 552 4.72 17.24 21.30
CA HIS A 552 4.63 17.25 19.83
C HIS A 552 6.01 17.37 19.17
N GLY A 553 6.06 17.10 17.86
CA GLY A 553 7.32 16.89 17.13
C GLY A 553 8.25 18.11 17.09
N ARG A 554 7.69 19.33 17.21
CA ARG A 554 8.40 20.61 17.19
C ARG A 554 9.06 20.96 18.53
N MET A 555 8.79 20.22 19.61
CA MET A 555 9.38 20.49 20.91
C MET A 555 10.87 20.08 20.95
N PRO A 556 11.76 20.91 21.51
CA PRO A 556 13.17 20.56 21.67
C PRO A 556 13.43 19.61 22.86
N ASN A 557 12.52 19.53 23.84
CA ASN A 557 12.66 18.81 25.10
C ASN A 557 11.76 17.55 25.22
N LYS A 558 11.52 16.87 24.10
CA LYS A 558 10.64 15.68 24.03
C LYS A 558 11.03 14.58 25.02
N ASP A 559 12.32 14.30 25.11
CA ASP A 559 12.84 13.20 25.93
C ASP A 559 12.63 13.46 27.42
N ALA A 560 12.77 14.72 27.86
CA ALA A 560 12.51 15.12 29.24
C ALA A 560 11.02 14.92 29.59
N VAL A 561 10.11 15.44 28.75
CA VAL A 561 8.65 15.28 28.98
C VAL A 561 8.24 13.80 29.04
N MET A 562 8.81 12.97 28.16
CA MET A 562 8.53 11.53 28.19
C MET A 562 9.10 10.84 29.43
N THR A 563 10.26 11.27 29.91
CA THR A 563 10.86 10.78 31.15
C THR A 563 10.00 11.14 32.36
N ASP A 564 9.55 12.40 32.43
CA ASP A 564 8.68 12.90 33.50
C ASP A 564 7.33 12.16 33.49
N PHE A 565 6.75 11.92 32.30
CA PHE A 565 5.55 11.11 32.19
C PHE A 565 5.81 9.67 32.63
N ALA A 566 6.88 9.02 32.20
CA ALA A 566 7.20 7.65 32.65
C ALA A 566 7.44 7.56 34.17
N ALA A 567 7.94 8.62 34.80
CA ALA A 567 8.14 8.72 36.25
C ALA A 567 6.85 8.97 37.05
N GLY A 568 5.74 9.32 36.38
CA GLY A 568 4.47 9.64 37.02
C GLY A 568 4.33 11.10 37.43
N ASP A 569 5.15 12.01 36.90
CA ASP A 569 5.04 13.45 37.16
C ASP A 569 3.85 14.09 36.44
N TYR A 570 3.41 13.48 35.35
CA TYR A 570 2.20 13.83 34.61
C TYR A 570 1.18 12.69 34.68
N ASP A 571 -0.07 13.03 34.96
CA ASP A 571 -1.19 12.08 34.99
C ASP A 571 -1.70 11.77 33.58
N VAL A 572 -1.71 12.79 32.72
CA VAL A 572 -2.22 12.71 31.35
C VAL A 572 -1.23 13.35 30.39
N LEU A 573 -0.86 12.65 29.32
CA LEU A 573 -0.02 13.18 28.25
C LEU A 573 -0.86 13.44 27.00
N VAL A 574 -1.00 14.71 26.62
CA VAL A 574 -1.62 15.12 25.34
C VAL A 574 -0.52 15.21 24.30
N ALA A 575 -0.62 14.40 23.24
CA ALA A 575 0.45 14.26 22.27
C ALA A 575 -0.02 14.15 20.82
N THR A 576 0.87 14.42 19.86
CA THR A 576 0.65 13.98 18.46
C THR A 576 1.12 12.53 18.26
N THR A 577 1.17 12.09 17.01
CA THR A 577 1.79 10.81 16.58
C THR A 577 3.25 10.60 16.99
N VAL A 578 3.91 11.55 17.67
CA VAL A 578 5.27 11.35 18.17
C VAL A 578 5.37 10.15 19.12
N ILE A 579 4.30 9.84 19.87
CA ILE A 579 4.29 8.66 20.75
C ILE A 579 4.18 7.33 20.01
N GLU A 580 3.91 7.36 18.69
CA GLU A 580 3.89 6.18 17.81
C GLU A 580 5.20 5.40 17.90
N VAL A 581 6.34 6.10 18.06
CA VAL A 581 7.70 5.50 18.08
C VAL A 581 8.33 5.49 19.48
N GLY A 582 7.49 5.52 20.52
CA GLY A 582 7.78 4.88 21.80
C GLY A 582 8.55 5.65 22.88
N VAL A 583 7.91 5.63 24.06
CA VAL A 583 8.47 5.18 25.34
C VAL A 583 7.46 4.16 25.91
N ASP A 584 7.94 3.15 26.63
CA ASP A 584 7.07 2.20 27.34
C ASP A 584 6.70 2.79 28.71
N VAL A 585 5.40 2.96 28.97
CA VAL A 585 4.88 3.45 30.25
C VAL A 585 3.95 2.38 30.82
N PRO A 586 4.47 1.44 31.65
CA PRO A 586 3.70 0.31 32.16
C PRO A 586 2.43 0.72 32.93
N ASN A 587 2.45 1.90 33.55
CA ASN A 587 1.34 2.45 34.34
C ASN A 587 0.26 3.16 33.49
N ALA A 588 0.45 3.30 32.17
CA ALA A 588 -0.54 3.88 31.28
C ALA A 588 -1.61 2.84 30.90
N THR A 589 -2.85 3.06 31.34
CA THR A 589 -3.98 2.14 31.13
C THR A 589 -5.03 2.65 30.14
N VAL A 590 -5.03 3.96 29.83
CA VAL A 590 -6.01 4.55 28.89
C VAL A 590 -5.32 5.22 27.71
N MET A 591 -5.79 4.92 26.50
CA MET A 591 -5.45 5.59 25.26
C MET A 591 -6.71 6.22 24.68
N LEU A 592 -6.74 7.54 24.47
CA LEU A 592 -7.81 8.22 23.74
C LEU A 592 -7.23 8.87 22.49
N ILE A 593 -7.76 8.51 21.32
CA ILE A 593 -7.32 9.06 20.04
C ILE A 593 -8.44 9.96 19.51
N ARG A 594 -8.18 11.28 19.47
CA ARG A 594 -9.06 12.29 18.87
C ARG A 594 -9.03 12.17 17.35
N GLU A 595 -10.17 12.44 16.69
CA GLU A 595 -10.29 12.44 15.23
C GLU A 595 -9.62 11.21 14.58
N ALA A 596 -9.93 10.01 15.10
CA ALA A 596 -9.29 8.76 14.71
C ALA A 596 -9.35 8.49 13.19
N GLU A 597 -10.36 9.01 12.50
CA GLU A 597 -10.51 8.97 11.05
C GLU A 597 -9.37 9.67 10.28
N SER A 598 -8.60 10.54 10.94
CA SER A 598 -7.45 11.23 10.36
C SER A 598 -6.17 10.38 10.35
N PHE A 599 -6.18 9.22 11.00
CA PHE A 599 -5.02 8.33 11.13
C PHE A 599 -5.15 7.09 10.24
N GLY A 600 -4.01 6.57 9.78
CA GLY A 600 -3.95 5.27 9.10
C GLY A 600 -4.22 4.12 10.06
N VAL A 601 -4.66 2.96 9.55
CA VAL A 601 -4.99 1.79 10.38
C VAL A 601 -3.78 1.30 11.17
N SER A 602 -2.62 1.24 10.49
CA SER A 602 -1.34 0.91 11.10
C SER A 602 -0.97 1.84 12.27
N GLN A 603 -1.20 3.15 12.14
CA GLN A 603 -0.93 4.13 13.20
C GLN A 603 -1.85 3.92 14.40
N LEU A 604 -3.15 3.72 14.16
CA LEU A 604 -4.13 3.45 15.20
C LEU A 604 -3.78 2.18 15.99
N HIS A 605 -3.31 1.14 15.30
CA HIS A 605 -2.84 -0.09 15.91
C HIS A 605 -1.61 0.14 16.81
N GLN A 606 -0.60 0.87 16.30
CA GLN A 606 0.61 1.18 17.06
C GLN A 606 0.31 2.02 18.30
N LEU A 607 -0.54 3.05 18.17
CA LEU A 607 -1.02 3.88 19.28
C LEU A 607 -1.78 3.04 20.31
N ARG A 608 -2.73 2.19 19.88
CA ARG A 608 -3.43 1.27 20.78
C ARG A 608 -2.45 0.39 21.56
N GLY A 609 -1.41 -0.12 20.91
CA GLY A 609 -0.38 -0.96 21.53
C GLY A 609 0.54 -0.27 22.55
N ARG A 610 0.42 1.07 22.73
CA ARG A 610 1.19 1.84 23.73
C ARG A 610 0.64 1.70 25.16
N VAL A 611 -0.57 1.16 25.34
CA VAL A 611 -1.14 0.86 26.66
C VAL A 611 -1.22 -0.64 26.95
N GLY A 612 -1.48 -1.02 28.21
CA GLY A 612 -1.65 -2.42 28.61
C GLY A 612 -0.36 -3.22 28.69
N ARG A 613 0.74 -2.55 29.06
CA ARG A 613 2.07 -3.17 29.19
C ARG A 613 2.38 -3.61 30.62
N GLY A 614 1.82 -2.96 31.64
CA GLY A 614 1.96 -3.34 33.05
C GLY A 614 1.03 -4.46 33.53
N GLY A 615 0.39 -5.23 32.64
CA GLY A 615 -0.55 -6.31 33.00
C GLY A 615 -1.93 -5.86 33.49
N ASN A 616 -2.13 -4.56 33.71
CA ASN A 616 -3.42 -3.97 34.08
C ASN A 616 -4.41 -3.97 32.90
N ALA A 617 -5.71 -4.06 33.22
CA ALA A 617 -6.76 -3.93 32.21
C ALA A 617 -6.68 -2.53 31.58
N SER A 618 -6.64 -2.48 30.25
CA SER A 618 -6.42 -1.24 29.51
C SER A 618 -7.51 -0.98 28.48
N LEU A 619 -7.73 0.29 28.18
CA LEU A 619 -8.82 0.80 27.37
C LEU A 619 -8.30 1.71 26.26
N CYS A 620 -8.77 1.50 25.04
CA CYS A 620 -8.52 2.36 23.89
C CYS A 620 -9.84 2.97 23.38
N LEU A 621 -9.92 4.28 23.35
CA LEU A 621 -11.09 5.06 22.96
C LEU A 621 -10.80 5.78 21.65
N PHE A 622 -11.50 5.37 20.58
CA PHE A 622 -11.38 5.99 19.26
C PHE A 622 -12.45 7.06 19.10
N HIS A 623 -12.08 8.31 19.37
CA HIS A 623 -12.97 9.42 19.15
C HIS A 623 -13.02 9.78 17.67
N THR A 624 -14.21 10.02 17.12
CA THR A 624 -14.38 10.36 15.69
C THR A 624 -15.39 11.49 15.45
N LEU A 625 -15.07 12.40 14.52
CA LEU A 625 -16.01 13.41 13.99
C LEU A 625 -16.81 12.86 12.79
N ALA A 626 -16.49 11.66 12.29
CA ALA A 626 -17.16 11.07 11.15
C ALA A 626 -18.63 10.73 11.49
N PRO A 627 -19.60 11.14 10.65
CA PRO A 627 -21.01 10.83 10.88
C PRO A 627 -21.25 9.33 10.97
N VAL A 628 -22.13 8.93 11.90
CA VAL A 628 -22.44 7.50 12.13
C VAL A 628 -23.00 6.88 10.84
N GLY A 629 -22.36 5.79 10.39
CA GLY A 629 -22.74 5.07 9.16
C GLY A 629 -21.97 5.48 7.90
N SER A 630 -21.14 6.53 7.96
CA SER A 630 -20.19 6.86 6.87
C SER A 630 -19.13 5.76 6.71
N THR A 631 -18.46 5.74 5.55
CA THR A 631 -17.32 4.83 5.28
C THR A 631 -16.21 4.99 6.33
N SER A 632 -15.83 6.24 6.63
CA SER A 632 -14.84 6.55 7.66
C SER A 632 -15.26 6.09 9.06
N PHE A 633 -16.55 6.19 9.41
CA PHE A 633 -17.04 5.68 10.69
C PHE A 633 -16.97 4.15 10.78
N ASN A 634 -17.42 3.46 9.74
CA ASN A 634 -17.38 2.00 9.68
C ASN A 634 -15.94 1.49 9.78
N ARG A 635 -14.98 2.15 9.10
CA ARG A 635 -13.55 1.89 9.24
C ARG A 635 -13.07 1.90 10.69
N ILE A 636 -13.35 2.99 11.42
CA ILE A 636 -12.95 3.12 12.83
C ILE A 636 -13.64 2.07 13.72
N ARG A 637 -14.91 1.76 13.44
CA ARG A 637 -15.65 0.69 14.13
C ARG A 637 -15.00 -0.68 13.92
N ASP A 638 -14.63 -1.00 12.69
CA ASP A 638 -14.06 -2.31 12.36
C ASP A 638 -12.65 -2.45 12.99
N ILE A 639 -11.86 -1.36 13.01
CA ILE A 639 -10.58 -1.30 13.75
C ILE A 639 -10.77 -1.49 15.26
N ALA A 640 -11.81 -0.88 15.83
CA ALA A 640 -12.10 -1.02 17.25
C ALA A 640 -12.66 -2.40 17.61
N ALA A 641 -13.23 -3.13 16.65
CA ALA A 641 -13.83 -4.44 16.88
C ALA A 641 -12.79 -5.58 16.95
N THR A 642 -11.66 -5.45 16.26
CA THR A 642 -10.62 -6.48 16.25
C THR A 642 -9.39 -6.07 17.04
N SER A 643 -8.85 -6.99 17.85
CA SER A 643 -7.54 -6.83 18.48
C SER A 643 -6.40 -7.43 17.65
N ASP A 644 -6.72 -8.25 16.64
CA ASP A 644 -5.74 -8.98 15.83
C ASP A 644 -5.03 -8.05 14.85
N GLY A 645 -3.71 -7.94 14.99
CA GLY A 645 -2.88 -7.11 14.10
C GLY A 645 -2.90 -7.55 12.63
N PHE A 646 -3.14 -8.83 12.34
CA PHE A 646 -3.23 -9.35 10.97
C PHE A 646 -4.55 -8.98 10.31
N GLU A 647 -5.67 -9.05 11.05
CA GLU A 647 -6.96 -8.56 10.54
C GLU A 647 -6.91 -7.05 10.28
N LEU A 648 -6.24 -6.30 11.14
CA LEU A 648 -6.02 -4.86 10.92
C LEU A 648 -5.15 -4.56 9.71
N ALA A 649 -4.14 -5.38 9.44
CA ALA A 649 -3.29 -5.22 8.26
C ALA A 649 -4.09 -5.45 6.96
N GLU A 650 -4.99 -6.42 6.97
CA GLU A 650 -5.93 -6.66 5.86
C GLU A 650 -6.92 -5.50 5.69
N LEU A 651 -7.40 -4.91 6.78
CA LEU A 651 -8.22 -3.69 6.74
C LEU A 651 -7.42 -2.47 6.21
N ASP A 652 -6.13 -2.30 6.59
CA ASP A 652 -5.27 -1.23 6.06
C ASP A 652 -5.09 -1.36 4.53
N LEU A 653 -4.95 -2.59 4.02
CA LEU A 653 -4.90 -2.86 2.58
C LEU A 653 -6.23 -2.55 1.86
N GLN A 654 -7.37 -2.67 2.56
CA GLN A 654 -8.67 -2.30 2.00
C GLN A 654 -8.84 -0.79 1.86
N ASP A 655 -8.34 -0.04 2.83
CA ASP A 655 -8.51 1.42 2.91
C ASP A 655 -7.51 2.18 2.04
N ARG A 656 -6.29 1.66 1.88
CA ARG A 656 -5.28 2.28 1.03
C ARG A 656 -5.51 1.92 -0.43
N GLN A 657 -5.51 2.93 -1.31
CA GLN A 657 -5.32 2.66 -2.73
C GLN A 657 -3.90 2.14 -2.93
N GLU A 658 -3.76 1.03 -3.67
CA GLU A 658 -2.52 0.26 -3.90
C GLU A 658 -1.25 1.10 -4.16
N GLY A 659 -1.41 2.29 -4.76
CA GLY A 659 -0.30 3.21 -5.00
C GLY A 659 0.42 3.70 -3.74
N ASP A 660 -0.25 3.83 -2.60
CA ASP A 660 0.37 4.36 -1.37
C ASP A 660 1.26 3.34 -0.65
N VAL A 661 1.08 2.04 -0.91
CA VAL A 661 1.88 0.96 -0.28
C VAL A 661 3.19 0.73 -1.04
N LEU A 662 3.20 1.04 -2.35
CA LEU A 662 4.35 0.89 -3.25
C LEU A 662 4.99 2.25 -3.59
N GLY A 663 4.95 3.21 -2.66
CA GLY A 663 5.71 4.46 -2.74
C GLY A 663 5.32 5.45 -3.84
N THR A 664 4.09 5.44 -4.36
CA THR A 664 3.70 6.38 -5.43
C THR A 664 3.54 7.84 -4.98
N ALA A 665 3.56 8.13 -3.68
CA ALA A 665 3.25 9.47 -3.15
C ALA A 665 4.41 10.49 -3.21
N GLN A 666 5.68 10.07 -3.34
CA GLN A 666 6.82 11.00 -3.25
C GLN A 666 7.50 11.37 -4.58
N SER A 667 7.34 10.58 -5.63
CA SER A 667 7.91 10.88 -6.95
C SER A 667 6.86 10.67 -8.03
N GLY A 668 6.41 11.76 -8.67
CA GLY A 668 5.35 11.75 -9.67
C GLY A 668 5.70 11.07 -11.00
N THR A 669 6.24 9.85 -10.98
CA THR A 669 6.61 9.11 -12.19
C THR A 669 6.43 7.59 -11.96
N HIS A 670 5.46 7.03 -12.69
CA HIS A 670 5.04 5.62 -12.85
C HIS A 670 4.54 4.83 -11.61
N ARG A 671 3.30 4.32 -11.71
CA ARG A 671 2.80 3.22 -10.88
C ARG A 671 3.51 1.93 -11.30
N THR A 672 4.11 1.21 -10.35
CA THR A 672 4.75 -0.11 -10.57
C THR A 672 3.74 -1.23 -10.80
N LEU A 673 2.54 -1.16 -10.21
CA LEU A 673 1.41 -2.05 -10.51
C LEU A 673 0.26 -1.26 -11.18
N ARG A 674 -0.19 -1.73 -12.35
CA ARG A 674 -1.21 -1.10 -13.19
C ARG A 674 -2.55 -1.84 -13.14
N LEU A 675 -2.53 -3.17 -13.05
CA LEU A 675 -3.72 -4.03 -13.11
C LEU A 675 -3.89 -4.91 -11.88
N LEU A 676 -2.79 -5.34 -11.27
CA LEU A 676 -2.76 -6.27 -10.17
C LEU A 676 -3.24 -5.61 -8.87
N ASN A 677 -4.32 -6.15 -8.31
CA ASN A 677 -4.83 -5.78 -7.01
C ASN A 677 -4.33 -6.77 -5.96
N LEU A 678 -3.49 -6.31 -5.02
CA LEU A 678 -2.86 -7.17 -4.01
C LEU A 678 -3.85 -7.91 -3.09
N ARG A 679 -5.11 -7.48 -3.02
CA ARG A 679 -6.15 -8.12 -2.21
C ARG A 679 -6.96 -9.13 -3.02
N SER A 680 -7.62 -8.69 -4.10
CA SER A 680 -8.50 -9.55 -4.89
C SER A 680 -7.74 -10.61 -5.68
N ASP A 681 -6.47 -10.34 -6.01
CA ASP A 681 -5.68 -11.18 -6.90
C ASP A 681 -4.69 -12.08 -6.15
N ALA A 682 -4.90 -12.32 -4.85
CA ALA A 682 -4.02 -13.15 -4.01
C ALA A 682 -3.69 -14.51 -4.65
N ALA A 683 -4.69 -15.19 -5.22
CA ALA A 683 -4.48 -16.48 -5.90
C ALA A 683 -3.63 -16.36 -7.17
N ILE A 684 -3.70 -15.22 -7.88
CA ILE A 684 -2.86 -14.94 -9.05
C ILE A 684 -1.41 -14.73 -8.60
N ILE A 685 -1.22 -13.97 -7.52
CA ILE A 685 0.10 -13.68 -6.94
C ILE A 685 0.77 -14.96 -6.46
N GLU A 686 0.05 -15.79 -5.70
CA GLU A 686 0.57 -17.08 -5.21
C GLU A 686 0.99 -18.00 -6.37
N ALA A 687 0.15 -18.09 -7.40
CA ALA A 687 0.47 -18.88 -8.60
C ALA A 687 1.70 -18.34 -9.35
N ALA A 688 1.81 -17.02 -9.48
CA ALA A 688 2.96 -16.38 -10.14
C ALA A 688 4.27 -16.60 -9.38
N HIS A 689 4.25 -16.54 -8.05
CA HIS A 689 5.41 -16.86 -7.22
C HIS A 689 5.85 -18.32 -7.37
N GLY A 690 4.90 -19.26 -7.44
CA GLY A 690 5.23 -20.67 -7.70
C GLY A 690 5.97 -20.86 -9.01
N VAL A 691 5.52 -20.20 -10.08
CA VAL A 691 6.17 -20.24 -11.40
C VAL A 691 7.54 -19.57 -11.38
N ALA A 692 7.65 -18.38 -10.78
CA ALA A 692 8.92 -17.66 -10.66
C ALA A 692 9.99 -18.47 -9.93
N ALA A 693 9.63 -19.11 -8.81
CA ALA A 693 10.54 -19.92 -8.02
C ALA A 693 11.07 -21.13 -8.81
N GLN A 694 10.21 -21.80 -9.59
CA GLN A 694 10.62 -22.88 -10.49
C GLN A 694 11.56 -22.36 -11.58
N LEU A 695 11.17 -21.27 -12.24
CA LEU A 695 11.90 -20.70 -13.35
C LEU A 695 13.31 -20.26 -12.96
N VAL A 696 13.48 -19.57 -11.84
CA VAL A 696 14.80 -19.09 -11.39
C VAL A 696 15.74 -20.25 -11.06
N VAL A 697 15.21 -21.36 -10.54
CA VAL A 697 16.01 -22.56 -10.23
C VAL A 697 16.41 -23.31 -11.49
N VAL A 698 15.50 -23.44 -12.47
CA VAL A 698 15.74 -24.23 -13.68
C VAL A 698 16.52 -23.45 -14.73
N ASN A 699 16.16 -22.18 -14.97
CA ASN A 699 16.69 -21.35 -16.05
C ASN A 699 16.81 -19.86 -15.63
N PRO A 700 17.84 -19.50 -14.84
CA PRO A 700 18.01 -18.13 -14.32
C PRO A 700 18.28 -17.09 -15.43
N ASP A 701 18.89 -17.50 -16.54
CA ASP A 701 19.12 -16.61 -17.69
C ASP A 701 17.81 -16.23 -18.37
N ALA A 702 16.89 -17.18 -18.55
CA ALA A 702 15.55 -16.91 -19.06
C ALA A 702 14.74 -16.04 -18.09
N ALA A 703 14.82 -16.30 -16.79
CA ALA A 703 14.22 -15.47 -15.75
C ALA A 703 14.69 -14.01 -15.86
N THR A 704 16.00 -13.79 -15.97
CA THR A 704 16.61 -12.45 -16.11
C THR A 704 16.12 -11.75 -17.38
N LYS A 705 16.01 -12.48 -18.48
CA LYS A 705 15.51 -11.95 -19.76
C LYS A 705 14.02 -11.56 -19.70
N LEU A 706 13.19 -12.29 -18.96
CA LEU A 706 11.76 -11.97 -18.81
C LEU A 706 11.51 -10.64 -18.07
N VAL A 707 12.45 -10.22 -17.23
CA VAL A 707 12.32 -9.02 -16.39
C VAL A 707 13.30 -7.91 -16.75
N SER A 708 14.01 -8.01 -17.88
CA SER A 708 15.05 -7.05 -18.28
C SER A 708 14.58 -5.60 -18.24
N ASP A 709 13.32 -5.34 -18.55
CA ASP A 709 12.78 -3.98 -18.68
C ASP A 709 12.52 -3.32 -17.32
N LEU A 710 12.34 -4.12 -16.26
CA LEU A 710 12.15 -3.65 -14.88
C LEU A 710 13.50 -3.24 -14.25
N THR A 711 14.61 -3.74 -14.81
CA THR A 711 15.92 -3.71 -14.13
C THR A 711 16.59 -2.33 -14.06
N ALA A 712 16.33 -1.36 -14.93
CA ALA A 712 17.15 -0.13 -14.91
C ALA A 712 16.57 1.05 -14.11
N THR A 713 15.24 1.12 -13.95
CA THR A 713 14.58 2.34 -13.41
C THR A 713 13.56 2.04 -12.30
N GLU A 714 12.99 0.83 -12.28
CA GLU A 714 12.08 0.37 -11.22
C GLU A 714 12.80 -0.38 -10.11
N GLN A 715 14.03 -0.88 -10.36
CA GLN A 715 14.98 -1.28 -9.31
C GLN A 715 15.16 -0.14 -8.30
N GLU A 716 15.39 1.08 -8.76
CA GLU A 716 15.49 2.27 -7.89
C GLU A 716 14.17 2.69 -7.20
N TYR A 717 13.00 2.20 -7.67
CA TYR A 717 11.68 2.66 -7.21
C TYR A 717 11.07 1.73 -6.14
N LEU A 718 11.22 0.41 -6.32
CA LEU A 718 10.97 -0.57 -5.25
C LEU A 718 11.89 -0.31 -4.04
N ASP A 719 13.08 0.25 -4.28
CA ASP A 719 14.05 0.59 -3.25
C ASP A 719 13.73 1.92 -2.51
N LYS A 720 12.87 2.78 -3.09
CA LYS A 720 12.40 4.08 -2.53
C LYS A 720 11.05 4.00 -1.79
N SER A 721 10.34 2.89 -1.87
CA SER A 721 8.96 2.72 -1.39
C SER A 721 8.85 2.22 0.06
#